data_AF-A0A5N5WDT4-F1
#
_entry.id   AF-A0A5N5WDT4-F1
#
_cell.length_a   1.000
_cell.length_b   1.000
_cell.length_c   1.000
_cell.angle_alpha   90.00
_cell.angle_beta   90.00
_cell.angle_gamma   90.00
#
_symmetry.space_group_name_H-M   'P 1'
#
loop_
_entity.id
_entity.type
_entity.pdbx_description
1 polymer ?
#
loop_
_entity_poly.entity_id
_entity_poly.type
_entity_poly.pdbx_seq_one_letter_code
_entity_poly.pdbx_strand_id
1 'polypeptide(L)'
;MPAGTVPRRAVQAAALLTMLVSFVLQLVGALLPNVPLLIATSAAGLALDLYLQHRDPGLLALLGKVRFDVMVRQLLRDMVIMLGLLRLHDDGSLRDYAPVFVGVVLFYAAHLGCQAVAILVRRSRTLPFVTRNIDASGLHLTAAPPRILARQHGRRLVRFAVPATLGLLVTVGTGKAAGAMAGVGLALVLAAGGLLYLASWLRPAKRIATDEQAIEWLDRWLAEYRPTVGMYFSGGTSSAYQANMWLSTLAQLDGKPIIVLRERFMVKKIDATDIPIVCIPKVHHLMALEQSTLKVLLHPSNSGKTSQVLRMPSIKHAFINHGESDKLSSCNPYSKAYDEIWVAGPAARERYQLADIGVDDRDVVEVGRPQLAPIQPYAGAPTRPFTTVLYAPTWEGWDGNPGNTSVMLAGENIVRELLADPAVRLLYKPHPMTGSVDPRAGEANRRIKDMIREANERRQGPRPGPEAAAELERLTAELQALTTSTFRPSVDEAERMLVQTAPEPGRSAAVEAATAAWEAAYWASLPEWEHQIVTGPRPALYSCFNQADVLISDVSSVVSDYLISEKPYAVANTSGMSEEEFLANFPTVTAATILTPDASGVRALLAAVRDPRLDRLAEARAQLKVQLLGPSDPPSLVRFNQAALDLARAADERAARVAARAAASEIPGQREAAGAALPDDGAAPAAPGGGDWFSPAQGR
;
A
#
# COMPACT_ATOMS: atom_id res chain seq x y z
N MET A 1 40.41 11.08 -8.85
CA MET A 1 40.26 9.65 -9.22
C MET A 1 39.67 8.91 -8.04
N PRO A 2 38.36 8.62 -7.99
CA PRO A 2 37.80 7.82 -6.91
C PRO A 2 38.05 6.33 -7.21
N ALA A 3 38.54 5.60 -6.20
CA ALA A 3 38.81 4.17 -6.26
C ALA A 3 37.55 3.40 -6.70
N GLY A 4 37.72 2.55 -7.72
CA GLY A 4 36.64 1.88 -8.43
C GLY A 4 35.81 0.97 -7.55
N THR A 5 34.54 1.31 -7.37
CA THR A 5 33.52 0.34 -6.97
C THR A 5 33.38 -0.66 -8.11
N VAL A 6 33.85 -1.89 -7.92
CA VAL A 6 33.58 -2.99 -8.86
C VAL A 6 32.08 -3.00 -9.16
N PRO A 7 31.65 -2.96 -10.44
CA PRO A 7 30.23 -2.90 -10.75
C PRO A 7 29.53 -4.08 -10.09
N ARG A 8 28.40 -3.84 -9.42
CA ARG A 8 27.61 -4.87 -8.71
C ARG A 8 27.37 -6.13 -9.55
N ARG A 9 27.25 -5.97 -10.88
CA ARG A 9 27.14 -7.06 -11.86
C ARG A 9 28.39 -7.94 -11.96
N ALA A 10 29.58 -7.37 -11.86
CA ALA A 10 30.84 -8.11 -11.86
C ALA A 10 31.00 -8.94 -10.58
N VAL A 11 30.62 -8.40 -9.41
CA VAL A 11 30.60 -9.17 -8.15
C VAL A 11 29.61 -10.34 -8.23
N GLN A 12 28.43 -10.10 -8.81
CA GLN A 12 27.41 -11.13 -9.02
C GLN A 12 27.87 -12.22 -10.00
N ALA A 13 28.47 -11.85 -11.13
CA ALA A 13 29.03 -12.79 -12.10
C ALA A 13 30.18 -13.61 -11.48
N ALA A 14 31.06 -12.96 -10.73
CA ALA A 14 32.15 -13.63 -10.02
C ALA A 14 31.61 -14.67 -9.03
N ALA A 15 30.62 -14.33 -8.19
CA ALA A 15 30.04 -15.27 -7.24
C ALA A 15 29.39 -16.49 -7.91
N LEU A 16 28.69 -16.30 -9.03
CA LEU A 16 28.12 -17.40 -9.81
C LEU A 16 29.20 -18.27 -10.46
N LEU A 17 30.24 -17.64 -11.03
CA LEU A 17 31.38 -18.34 -11.62
C LEU A 17 32.15 -19.14 -10.57
N THR A 18 32.41 -18.56 -9.39
CA THR A 18 33.03 -19.26 -8.25
C THR A 18 32.22 -20.48 -7.86
N MET A 19 30.89 -20.39 -7.85
CA MET A 19 30.05 -21.55 -7.55
C MET A 19 30.17 -22.63 -8.62
N LEU A 20 30.15 -22.29 -9.91
CA LEU A 20 30.34 -23.26 -11.00
C LEU A 20 31.73 -23.93 -10.91
N VAL A 21 32.78 -23.13 -10.74
CA VAL A 21 34.16 -23.59 -10.57
C VAL A 21 34.26 -24.52 -9.35
N SER A 22 33.57 -24.20 -8.25
CA SER A 22 33.57 -25.07 -7.06
C SER A 22 33.01 -26.47 -7.38
N PHE A 23 31.93 -26.58 -8.16
CA PHE A 23 31.37 -27.88 -8.57
C PHE A 23 32.29 -28.64 -9.53
N VAL A 24 32.95 -27.94 -10.46
CA VAL A 24 33.92 -28.56 -11.38
C VAL A 24 35.12 -29.10 -10.61
N LEU A 25 35.71 -28.30 -9.73
CA LEU A 25 36.84 -28.72 -8.91
C LEU A 25 36.45 -29.82 -7.91
N GLN A 26 35.22 -29.79 -7.40
CA GLN A 26 34.66 -30.86 -6.58
C GLN A 26 34.61 -32.18 -7.35
N LEU A 27 34.12 -32.16 -8.59
CA LEU A 27 34.08 -33.34 -9.45
C LEU A 27 35.48 -33.84 -9.80
N VAL A 28 36.42 -32.95 -10.11
CA VAL A 28 37.83 -33.31 -10.35
C VAL A 28 38.44 -33.96 -9.10
N GLY A 29 38.18 -33.41 -7.91
CA GLY A 29 38.61 -34.00 -6.64
C GLY A 29 38.05 -35.41 -6.42
N ALA A 30 36.79 -35.66 -6.80
CA ALA A 30 36.18 -36.98 -6.71
C ALA A 30 36.71 -37.98 -7.76
N LEU A 31 37.00 -37.54 -8.99
CA LEU A 31 37.48 -38.40 -10.08
C LEU A 31 38.99 -38.70 -10.01
N LEU A 32 39.81 -37.79 -9.47
CA LEU A 32 41.25 -37.95 -9.24
C LEU A 32 41.59 -38.39 -7.80
N PRO A 33 40.67 -39.09 -7.12
CA PRO A 33 40.56 -39.26 -5.66
C PRO A 33 41.41 -38.32 -4.77
N ASN A 34 41.33 -37.00 -4.98
CA ASN A 34 42.11 -36.03 -4.21
C ASN A 34 41.31 -35.53 -3.00
N VAL A 35 41.56 -36.15 -1.84
CA VAL A 35 40.86 -35.88 -0.57
C VAL A 35 40.87 -34.39 -0.17
N PRO A 36 42.02 -33.69 -0.08
CA PRO A 36 42.04 -32.28 0.29
C PRO A 36 41.24 -31.40 -0.67
N LEU A 37 41.36 -31.64 -1.99
CA LEU A 37 40.65 -30.87 -3.01
C LEU A 37 39.14 -31.07 -2.89
N LEU A 38 38.68 -32.32 -2.75
CA LEU A 38 37.26 -32.66 -2.61
C LEU A 38 36.67 -32.01 -1.35
N ILE A 39 37.37 -32.07 -0.22
CA ILE A 39 36.91 -31.46 1.05
C ILE A 39 36.84 -29.94 0.92
N ALA A 40 37.92 -29.29 0.49
CA ALA A 40 38.01 -27.84 0.43
C ALA A 40 36.95 -27.25 -0.52
N THR A 41 36.79 -27.82 -1.70
CA THR A 41 35.84 -27.33 -2.72
C THR A 41 34.39 -27.57 -2.32
N SER A 42 34.07 -28.72 -1.73
CA SER A 42 32.73 -29.02 -1.20
C SER A 42 32.35 -28.09 -0.06
N ALA A 43 33.25 -27.87 0.90
CA ALA A 43 33.03 -26.98 2.04
C ALA A 43 32.90 -25.52 1.60
N ALA A 44 33.78 -25.04 0.71
CA ALA A 44 33.71 -23.70 0.14
C ALA A 44 32.42 -23.49 -0.67
N GLY A 45 32.03 -24.47 -1.49
CA GLY A 45 30.79 -24.43 -2.27
C GLY A 45 29.54 -24.39 -1.38
N LEU A 46 29.50 -25.18 -0.30
CA LEU A 46 28.42 -25.13 0.70
C LEU A 46 28.37 -23.79 1.43
N ALA A 47 29.52 -23.28 1.88
CA ALA A 47 29.62 -21.99 2.57
C ALA A 47 29.16 -20.83 1.67
N LEU A 48 29.54 -20.86 0.39
CA LEU A 48 29.10 -19.88 -0.61
C LEU A 48 27.58 -19.94 -0.82
N ASP A 49 26.99 -21.14 -0.95
CA ASP A 49 25.54 -21.30 -1.12
C ASP A 49 24.78 -20.78 0.12
N LEU A 50 25.25 -21.08 1.33
CA LEU A 50 24.68 -20.56 2.59
C LEU A 50 24.76 -19.03 2.67
N TYR A 51 25.91 -18.46 2.31
CA TYR A 51 26.14 -17.02 2.28
C TYR A 51 25.20 -16.33 1.28
N LEU A 52 25.15 -16.81 0.05
CA LEU A 52 24.30 -16.25 -1.01
C LEU A 52 22.82 -16.39 -0.68
N GLN A 53 22.38 -17.51 -0.09
CA GLN A 53 20.99 -17.65 0.33
C GLN A 53 20.58 -16.66 1.41
N HIS A 54 21.51 -16.25 2.28
CA HIS A 54 21.26 -15.27 3.32
C HIS A 54 21.31 -13.83 2.80
N ARG A 55 22.36 -13.48 2.03
CA ARG A 55 22.66 -12.11 1.60
C ARG A 55 22.03 -11.72 0.25
N ASP A 56 22.03 -12.61 -0.74
CA ASP A 56 21.52 -12.32 -2.09
C ASP A 56 20.75 -13.51 -2.70
N PRO A 57 19.54 -13.82 -2.18
CA PRO A 57 18.71 -14.88 -2.74
C PRO A 57 18.23 -14.60 -4.17
N GLY A 58 18.22 -13.33 -4.60
CA GLY A 58 17.85 -12.94 -5.96
C GLY A 58 18.87 -13.41 -7.00
N LEU A 59 20.16 -13.37 -6.66
CA LEU A 59 21.22 -13.92 -7.50
C LEU A 59 21.04 -15.42 -7.74
N LEU A 60 20.68 -16.18 -6.71
CA LEU A 60 20.43 -17.62 -6.83
C LEU A 60 19.17 -17.96 -7.65
N ALA A 61 18.19 -17.06 -7.70
CA ALA A 61 17.01 -17.24 -8.52
C ALA A 61 17.34 -17.23 -10.03
N LEU A 62 18.42 -16.56 -10.45
CA LEU A 62 18.90 -16.62 -11.84
C LEU A 62 19.34 -18.03 -12.24
N LEU A 63 20.01 -18.76 -11.33
CA LEU A 63 20.40 -20.14 -11.56
C LEU A 63 19.19 -21.07 -11.70
N GLY A 64 18.09 -20.77 -11.01
CA GLY A 64 16.83 -21.49 -11.19
C GLY A 64 16.28 -21.40 -12.62
N LYS A 65 16.57 -20.32 -13.36
CA LYS A 65 16.12 -20.17 -14.77
C LYS A 65 16.79 -21.17 -15.71
N VAL A 66 18.00 -21.63 -15.38
CA VAL A 66 18.73 -22.67 -16.14
C VAL A 66 18.61 -24.05 -15.48
N ARG A 67 17.58 -24.25 -14.64
CA ARG A 67 17.34 -25.48 -13.86
C ARG A 67 18.46 -25.88 -12.89
N PHE A 68 19.36 -24.95 -12.56
CA PHE A 68 20.39 -25.15 -11.55
C PHE A 68 19.92 -24.61 -10.19
N ASP A 69 18.72 -25.03 -9.79
CA ASP A 69 18.11 -24.60 -8.54
C ASP A 69 18.79 -25.22 -7.31
N VAL A 70 18.31 -24.83 -6.14
CA VAL A 70 18.87 -25.25 -4.85
C VAL A 70 18.85 -26.76 -4.63
N MET A 71 17.83 -27.46 -5.14
CA MET A 71 17.71 -28.91 -5.01
C MET A 71 18.73 -29.61 -5.88
N VAL A 72 18.85 -29.18 -7.15
CA VAL A 72 19.85 -29.72 -8.08
C VAL A 72 21.27 -29.49 -7.54
N ARG A 73 21.57 -28.30 -7.03
CA ARG A 73 22.88 -27.98 -6.46
C ARG A 73 23.24 -28.85 -5.25
N GLN A 74 22.33 -28.99 -4.30
CA GLN A 74 22.58 -29.80 -3.11
C GLN A 74 22.70 -31.29 -3.48
N LEU A 75 21.84 -31.78 -4.37
CA LEU A 75 21.88 -33.18 -4.83
C LEU A 75 23.18 -33.49 -5.57
N LEU A 76 23.61 -32.59 -6.48
CA LEU A 76 24.88 -32.73 -7.19
C LEU A 76 26.05 -32.75 -6.21
N ARG A 77 26.05 -31.86 -5.19
CA ARG A 77 27.08 -31.82 -4.15
C ARG A 77 27.18 -33.15 -3.41
N ASP A 78 26.04 -33.67 -2.93
CA ASP A 78 26.01 -34.92 -2.17
C ASP A 78 26.41 -36.12 -3.04
N MET A 79 25.98 -36.15 -4.32
CA MET A 79 26.31 -37.21 -5.27
C MET A 79 27.81 -37.24 -5.62
N VAL A 80 28.43 -36.08 -5.83
CA VAL A 80 29.88 -35.98 -6.13
C VAL A 80 30.71 -36.40 -4.91
N ILE A 81 30.32 -36.02 -3.69
CA ILE A 81 31.00 -36.48 -2.47
C ILE A 81 30.87 -38.00 -2.32
N MET A 82 29.69 -38.56 -2.56
CA MET A 82 29.47 -40.00 -2.52
C MET A 82 30.28 -40.75 -3.57
N LEU A 83 30.38 -40.22 -4.79
CA LEU A 83 31.23 -40.77 -5.85
C LEU A 83 32.70 -40.79 -5.40
N GLY A 84 33.18 -39.70 -4.78
CA GLY A 84 34.52 -39.63 -4.21
C GLY A 84 34.75 -40.68 -3.12
N LEU A 85 33.78 -40.87 -2.22
CA LEU A 85 33.84 -41.92 -1.17
C LEU A 85 34.01 -43.32 -1.76
N LEU A 86 33.21 -43.65 -2.79
CA LEU A 86 33.26 -44.95 -3.49
C LEU A 86 34.60 -45.16 -4.21
N ARG A 87 35.20 -44.10 -4.77
CA ARG A 87 36.49 -44.17 -5.47
C ARG A 87 37.70 -44.25 -4.53
N LEU A 88 37.59 -43.68 -3.34
CA LEU A 88 38.67 -43.63 -2.34
C LEU A 88 38.82 -44.94 -1.55
N HIS A 89 37.75 -45.74 -1.45
CA HIS A 89 37.72 -46.97 -0.66
C HIS A 89 37.43 -48.16 -1.60
N ASP A 90 38.45 -48.54 -2.37
CA ASP A 90 38.40 -49.52 -3.47
C ASP A 90 38.32 -50.99 -2.99
N ASP A 91 37.84 -51.23 -1.75
CA ASP A 91 37.71 -52.57 -1.15
C ASP A 91 36.45 -53.32 -1.65
N GLY A 92 35.69 -52.73 -2.58
CA GLY A 92 34.56 -53.35 -3.27
C GLY A 92 33.28 -53.56 -2.45
N SER A 93 33.28 -53.27 -1.13
CA SER A 93 32.10 -53.44 -0.27
C SER A 93 31.21 -52.19 -0.27
N LEU A 94 30.19 -52.17 -1.15
CA LEU A 94 29.09 -51.19 -1.08
C LEU A 94 28.26 -51.29 0.21
N ARG A 95 28.44 -52.36 1.01
CA ARG A 95 27.61 -52.66 2.17
C ARG A 95 27.75 -51.63 3.28
N ASP A 96 28.95 -51.09 3.50
CA ASP A 96 29.22 -50.17 4.62
C ASP A 96 28.66 -48.76 4.38
N TYR A 97 28.43 -48.39 3.11
CA TYR A 97 27.88 -47.09 2.72
C TYR A 97 26.39 -47.14 2.34
N ALA A 98 25.81 -48.33 2.19
CA ALA A 98 24.39 -48.50 1.87
C ALA A 98 23.45 -47.76 2.86
N PRO A 99 23.67 -47.80 4.19
CA PRO A 99 22.84 -47.04 5.13
C PRO A 99 22.94 -45.52 4.94
N VAL A 100 24.11 -45.02 4.53
CA VAL A 100 24.32 -43.59 4.24
C VAL A 100 23.54 -43.19 3.00
N PHE A 101 23.59 -43.99 1.92
CA PHE A 101 22.82 -43.73 0.70
C PHE A 101 21.31 -43.72 0.99
N VAL A 102 20.81 -44.74 1.69
CA VAL A 102 19.41 -44.81 2.12
C VAL A 102 19.05 -43.59 2.98
N GLY A 103 19.91 -43.20 3.93
CA GLY A 103 19.69 -42.04 4.78
C GLY A 103 19.60 -40.71 3.99
N VAL A 104 20.45 -40.52 2.98
CA VAL A 104 20.39 -39.34 2.09
C VAL A 104 19.07 -39.34 1.29
N VAL A 105 18.67 -40.48 0.73
CA VAL A 105 17.39 -40.60 0.03
C VAL A 105 16.21 -40.29 0.96
N LEU A 106 16.21 -40.84 2.18
CA LEU A 106 15.20 -40.55 3.19
C LEU A 106 15.18 -39.07 3.61
N PHE A 107 16.35 -38.42 3.69
CA PHE A 107 16.43 -36.98 3.96
C PHE A 107 15.72 -36.16 2.88
N TYR A 108 15.98 -36.46 1.60
CA TYR A 108 15.29 -35.79 0.49
C TYR A 108 13.79 -36.10 0.48
N ALA A 109 13.40 -37.35 0.75
CA ALA A 109 12.00 -37.73 0.88
C ALA A 109 11.30 -36.94 2.01
N ALA A 110 11.93 -36.82 3.19
CA ALA A 110 11.42 -36.02 4.29
C ALA A 110 11.36 -34.52 3.94
N HIS A 111 12.34 -33.99 3.19
CA HIS A 111 12.32 -32.62 2.70
C HIS A 111 11.13 -32.36 1.76
N LEU A 112 10.89 -33.24 0.79
CA LEU A 112 9.77 -33.15 -0.15
C LEU A 112 8.44 -33.31 0.58
N GLY A 113 8.36 -34.24 1.55
CA GLY A 113 7.21 -34.35 2.44
C GLY A 113 6.95 -33.06 3.21
N CYS A 114 7.98 -32.41 3.74
CA CYS A 114 7.87 -31.11 4.40
C CYS A 114 7.36 -30.01 3.44
N GLN A 115 7.74 -30.05 2.17
CA GLN A 115 7.21 -29.16 1.14
C GLN A 115 5.73 -29.42 0.84
N ALA A 116 5.33 -30.68 0.68
CA ALA A 116 3.93 -31.05 0.47
C ALA A 116 3.05 -30.61 1.64
N VAL A 117 3.47 -30.90 2.88
CA VAL A 117 2.78 -30.44 4.09
C VAL A 117 2.76 -28.91 4.19
N ALA A 118 3.83 -28.20 3.83
CA ALA A 118 3.83 -26.74 3.80
C ALA A 118 2.77 -26.16 2.84
N ILE A 119 2.54 -26.80 1.70
CA ILE A 119 1.50 -26.40 0.74
C ILE A 119 0.11 -26.63 1.35
N LEU A 120 -0.13 -27.79 1.97
CA LEU A 120 -1.40 -28.12 2.64
C LEU A 120 -1.69 -27.18 3.82
N VAL A 121 -0.68 -26.90 4.66
CA VAL A 121 -0.79 -25.94 5.77
C VAL A 121 -1.08 -24.54 5.26
N ARG A 122 -0.46 -24.11 4.15
CA ARG A 122 -0.75 -22.80 3.58
C ARG A 122 -2.17 -22.72 3.04
N ARG A 123 -2.63 -23.74 2.30
CA ARG A 123 -3.98 -23.79 1.73
C ARG A 123 -5.04 -23.78 2.84
N SER A 124 -4.89 -24.62 3.85
CA SER A 124 -5.80 -24.69 5.00
C SER A 124 -5.82 -23.42 5.86
N ARG A 125 -4.79 -22.58 5.78
CA ARG A 125 -4.71 -21.31 6.52
C ARG A 125 -5.08 -20.08 5.69
N THR A 126 -5.45 -20.26 4.42
CA THR A 126 -5.78 -19.15 3.53
C THR A 126 -7.30 -19.01 3.44
N LEU A 127 -7.85 -18.07 4.20
CA LEU A 127 -9.28 -17.77 4.21
C LEU A 127 -9.73 -17.07 2.91
N PRO A 128 -11.05 -17.09 2.59
CA PRO A 128 -11.59 -16.41 1.41
C PRO A 128 -11.52 -14.88 1.49
N PHE A 129 -11.39 -14.31 2.68
CA PHE A 129 -11.21 -12.88 2.94
C PHE A 129 -10.08 -12.63 3.95
N VAL A 130 -9.76 -11.36 4.16
CA VAL A 130 -8.84 -10.90 5.22
C VAL A 130 -9.52 -9.77 5.99
N THR A 131 -9.49 -9.81 7.32
CA THR A 131 -10.04 -8.73 8.16
C THR A 131 -8.94 -7.95 8.87
N ARG A 132 -9.30 -6.73 9.30
CA ARG A 132 -8.55 -5.92 10.27
C ARG A 132 -9.56 -5.12 11.08
N ASN A 133 -9.31 -4.91 12.37
CA ASN A 133 -10.23 -4.21 13.28
C ASN A 133 -11.56 -4.95 13.48
N ILE A 134 -11.53 -6.29 13.40
CA ILE A 134 -12.71 -7.15 13.60
C ILE A 134 -12.30 -8.30 14.50
N ASP A 135 -13.08 -8.59 15.54
CA ASP A 135 -12.87 -9.79 16.35
C ASP A 135 -13.17 -11.05 15.55
N ALA A 136 -12.10 -11.69 15.07
CA ALA A 136 -12.12 -12.92 14.29
C ALA A 136 -11.93 -14.19 15.15
N SER A 137 -12.16 -14.10 16.47
CA SER A 137 -12.04 -15.22 17.41
C SER A 137 -12.85 -16.46 16.97
N GLY A 138 -14.03 -16.25 16.40
CA GLY A 138 -14.91 -17.30 15.86
C GLY A 138 -14.34 -18.09 14.66
N LEU A 139 -13.23 -17.65 14.05
CA LEU A 139 -12.55 -18.37 12.96
C LEU A 139 -11.44 -19.32 13.46
N HIS A 140 -11.23 -19.40 14.78
CA HIS A 140 -10.21 -20.24 15.43
C HIS A 140 -8.80 -20.02 14.86
N LEU A 141 -8.43 -18.76 14.62
CA LEU A 141 -7.14 -18.39 14.06
C LEU A 141 -5.99 -18.79 14.98
N THR A 142 -4.88 -19.26 14.39
CA THR A 142 -3.69 -19.69 15.15
C THR A 142 -2.42 -19.05 14.60
N ALA A 143 -1.36 -19.01 15.42
CA ALA A 143 -0.06 -18.49 15.01
C ALA A 143 0.53 -19.27 13.81
N ALA A 144 1.18 -18.55 12.89
CA ALA A 144 1.77 -19.13 11.69
C ALA A 144 2.94 -20.08 12.03
N PRO A 145 3.17 -21.11 11.20
CA PRO A 145 4.36 -21.95 11.31
C PRO A 145 5.65 -21.15 11.04
N PRO A 146 6.80 -21.60 11.56
CA PRO A 146 8.08 -20.96 11.28
C PRO A 146 8.36 -20.82 9.78
N ARG A 147 8.85 -19.64 9.37
CA ARG A 147 9.05 -19.30 7.95
C ARG A 147 10.01 -20.26 7.24
N ILE A 148 11.01 -20.79 7.96
CA ILE A 148 11.96 -21.76 7.42
C ILE A 148 11.25 -23.04 6.95
N LEU A 149 10.24 -23.50 7.69
CA LEU A 149 9.49 -24.70 7.35
C LEU A 149 8.42 -24.43 6.29
N ALA A 150 7.68 -23.33 6.40
CA ALA A 150 6.48 -23.10 5.59
C ALA A 150 6.70 -22.31 4.28
N ARG A 151 7.75 -21.48 4.19
CA ARG A 151 7.94 -20.55 3.06
C ARG A 151 9.34 -20.53 2.45
N GLN A 152 10.37 -20.98 3.16
CA GLN A 152 11.76 -20.92 2.70
C GLN A 152 12.34 -22.32 2.45
N HIS A 153 11.70 -23.09 1.57
CA HIS A 153 12.12 -24.46 1.24
C HIS A 153 13.60 -24.56 0.82
N GLY A 154 14.11 -23.62 0.00
CA GLY A 154 15.53 -23.61 -0.38
C GLY A 154 16.49 -23.40 0.81
N ARG A 155 16.17 -22.45 1.71
CA ARG A 155 16.96 -22.23 2.93
C ARG A 155 16.88 -23.40 3.89
N ARG A 156 15.72 -24.04 3.99
CA ARG A 156 15.53 -25.26 4.78
C ARG A 156 16.40 -26.39 4.24
N LEU A 157 16.40 -26.62 2.92
CA LEU A 157 17.16 -27.70 2.30
C LEU A 157 18.64 -27.60 2.66
N VAL A 158 19.27 -26.48 2.32
CA VAL A 158 20.73 -26.36 2.48
C VAL A 158 21.13 -26.32 3.95
N ARG A 159 20.37 -25.65 4.82
CA ARG A 159 20.67 -25.63 6.27
C ARG A 159 20.54 -27.00 6.91
N PHE A 160 19.50 -27.76 6.56
CA PHE A 160 19.29 -29.10 7.12
C PHE A 160 20.23 -30.13 6.50
N ALA A 161 20.77 -29.86 5.29
CA ALA A 161 21.78 -30.70 4.66
C ALA A 161 23.21 -30.48 5.20
N VAL A 162 23.49 -29.37 5.91
CA VAL A 162 24.83 -29.08 6.46
C VAL A 162 25.40 -30.26 7.26
N PRO A 163 24.68 -30.88 8.22
CA PRO A 163 25.19 -32.04 8.94
C PRO A 163 25.52 -33.22 8.04
N ALA A 164 24.68 -33.50 7.04
CA ALA A 164 24.91 -34.58 6.08
C ALA A 164 26.19 -34.31 5.27
N THR A 165 26.32 -33.13 4.68
CA THR A 165 27.52 -32.77 3.89
C THR A 165 28.77 -32.79 4.77
N LEU A 166 28.76 -32.22 5.97
CA LEU A 166 29.91 -32.26 6.88
C LEU A 166 30.28 -33.69 7.30
N GLY A 167 29.29 -34.52 7.62
CA GLY A 167 29.51 -35.93 7.97
C GLY A 167 30.14 -36.71 6.80
N LEU A 168 29.65 -36.49 5.57
CA LEU A 168 30.24 -37.08 4.37
C LEU A 168 31.70 -36.63 4.17
N LEU A 169 32.01 -35.34 4.37
CA LEU A 169 33.38 -34.83 4.26
C LEU A 169 34.32 -35.36 5.35
N VAL A 170 33.82 -35.53 6.58
CA VAL A 170 34.59 -36.18 7.66
C VAL A 170 34.91 -37.62 7.29
N THR A 171 33.96 -38.36 6.71
CA THR A 171 34.22 -39.71 6.22
C THR A 171 35.23 -39.72 5.08
N VAL A 172 35.18 -38.76 4.14
CA VAL A 172 36.18 -38.63 3.07
C VAL A 172 37.59 -38.46 3.65
N GLY A 173 37.73 -37.66 4.72
CA GLY A 173 39.04 -37.41 5.34
C GLY A 173 39.55 -38.51 6.28
N THR A 174 38.65 -39.32 6.85
CA THR A 174 38.99 -40.29 7.91
C THR A 174 38.85 -41.76 7.49
N GLY A 175 38.12 -42.02 6.41
CA GLY A 175 37.71 -43.34 5.94
C GLY A 175 36.70 -44.07 6.83
N LYS A 176 36.19 -43.43 7.89
CA LYS A 176 35.28 -44.04 8.86
C LYS A 176 33.84 -43.68 8.53
N ALA A 177 33.03 -44.66 8.11
CA ALA A 177 31.61 -44.48 7.77
C ALA A 177 30.77 -43.85 8.90
N ALA A 178 31.22 -43.96 10.16
CA ALA A 178 30.58 -43.37 11.34
C ALA A 178 30.31 -41.86 11.20
N GLY A 179 31.20 -41.09 10.55
CA GLY A 179 31.00 -39.65 10.35
C GLY A 179 29.79 -39.34 9.45
N ALA A 180 29.69 -40.06 8.34
CA ALA A 180 28.60 -39.93 7.37
C ALA A 180 27.27 -40.43 7.95
N MET A 181 27.28 -41.55 8.68
CA MET A 181 26.08 -42.05 9.36
C MET A 181 25.55 -41.05 10.40
N ALA A 182 26.43 -40.46 11.22
CA ALA A 182 26.03 -39.45 12.20
C ALA A 182 25.51 -38.17 11.54
N GLY A 183 26.21 -37.66 10.52
CA GLY A 183 25.82 -36.44 9.81
C GLY A 183 24.50 -36.58 9.05
N VAL A 184 24.34 -37.66 8.27
CA VAL A 184 23.11 -37.95 7.53
C VAL A 184 21.96 -38.27 8.49
N GLY A 185 22.21 -39.02 9.56
CA GLY A 185 21.24 -39.28 10.62
C GLY A 185 20.72 -37.98 11.25
N LEU A 186 21.62 -37.05 11.60
CA LEU A 186 21.22 -35.75 12.14
C LEU A 186 20.42 -34.92 11.13
N ALA A 187 20.83 -34.88 9.86
CA ALA A 187 20.09 -34.20 8.80
C ALA A 187 18.67 -34.79 8.62
N LEU A 188 18.54 -36.12 8.65
CA LEU A 188 17.26 -36.82 8.57
C LEU A 188 16.39 -36.51 9.78
N VAL A 189 16.94 -36.51 11.00
CA VAL A 189 16.20 -36.13 12.23
C VAL A 189 15.69 -34.69 12.13
N LEU A 190 16.49 -33.74 11.65
CA LEU A 190 16.07 -32.35 11.44
C LEU A 190 14.93 -32.25 10.40
N ALA A 191 15.06 -32.96 9.27
CA ALA A 191 14.05 -32.96 8.20
C ALA A 191 12.75 -33.63 8.63
N ALA A 192 12.81 -34.82 9.23
CA ALA A 192 11.67 -35.56 9.74
C ALA A 192 11.01 -34.83 10.92
N GLY A 193 11.79 -34.31 11.87
CA GLY A 193 11.29 -33.50 12.97
C GLY A 193 10.61 -32.21 12.48
N GLY A 194 11.20 -31.52 11.50
CA GLY A 194 10.59 -30.35 10.86
C GLY A 194 9.29 -30.68 10.12
N LEU A 195 9.22 -31.83 9.44
CA LEU A 195 8.01 -32.37 8.82
C LEU A 195 6.92 -32.64 9.87
N LEU A 196 7.22 -33.41 10.90
CA LEU A 196 6.26 -33.77 11.96
C LEU A 196 5.78 -32.53 12.72
N TYR A 197 6.68 -31.60 13.02
CA TYR A 197 6.33 -30.33 13.65
C TYR A 197 5.41 -29.50 12.76
N LEU A 198 5.71 -29.35 11.46
CA LEU A 198 4.86 -28.63 10.53
C LEU A 198 3.49 -29.32 10.34
N ALA A 199 3.46 -30.66 10.32
CA ALA A 199 2.23 -31.44 10.24
C ALA A 199 1.31 -31.21 11.45
N SER A 200 1.82 -30.72 12.59
CA SER A 200 0.98 -30.35 13.73
C SER A 200 -0.07 -29.27 13.40
N TRP A 201 0.16 -28.43 12.39
CA TRP A 201 -0.83 -27.43 11.91
C TRP A 201 -1.99 -28.05 11.14
N LEU A 202 -1.90 -29.33 10.75
CA LEU A 202 -3.00 -30.07 10.15
C LEU A 202 -3.85 -30.82 11.18
N ARG A 203 -3.53 -30.72 12.48
CA ARG A 203 -4.33 -31.31 13.56
C ARG A 203 -5.55 -30.46 13.88
N PRO A 204 -6.68 -31.04 14.32
CA PRO A 204 -7.91 -30.31 14.64
C PRO A 204 -7.70 -29.08 15.53
N ALA A 205 -6.86 -29.20 16.58
CA ALA A 205 -6.57 -28.10 17.50
C ALA A 205 -5.87 -26.87 16.89
N LYS A 206 -5.31 -26.97 15.67
CA LYS A 206 -4.66 -25.85 14.97
C LYS A 206 -5.32 -25.51 13.62
N ARG A 207 -6.33 -26.28 13.21
CA ARG A 207 -7.08 -25.99 11.99
C ARG A 207 -7.95 -24.76 12.22
N ILE A 208 -7.92 -23.85 11.25
CA ILE A 208 -8.81 -22.70 11.21
C ILE A 208 -10.10 -23.07 10.48
N ALA A 209 -11.08 -22.17 10.49
CA ALA A 209 -12.35 -22.33 9.76
C ALA A 209 -12.14 -22.69 8.28
N THR A 210 -13.02 -23.54 7.74
CA THR A 210 -13.10 -23.81 6.29
C THR A 210 -13.63 -22.59 5.53
N ASP A 211 -13.51 -22.59 4.19
CA ASP A 211 -14.05 -21.50 3.35
C ASP A 211 -15.56 -21.28 3.61
N GLU A 212 -16.35 -22.34 3.71
CA GLU A 212 -17.80 -22.27 3.98
C GLU A 212 -18.09 -21.68 5.36
N GLN A 213 -17.44 -22.21 6.41
CA GLN A 213 -17.58 -21.71 7.79
C GLN A 213 -17.14 -20.26 7.91
N ALA A 214 -16.10 -19.86 7.17
CA ALA A 214 -15.62 -18.49 7.18
C ALA A 214 -16.62 -17.53 6.54
N ILE A 215 -17.25 -17.91 5.44
CA ILE A 215 -18.30 -17.09 4.80
C ILE A 215 -19.54 -17.01 5.68
N GLU A 216 -20.01 -18.12 6.25
CA GLU A 216 -21.12 -18.10 7.21
C GLU A 216 -20.81 -17.22 8.43
N TRP A 217 -19.57 -17.27 8.93
CA TRP A 217 -19.12 -16.37 9.97
C TRP A 217 -19.15 -14.91 9.53
N LEU A 218 -18.71 -14.59 8.30
CA LEU A 218 -18.73 -13.23 7.77
C LEU A 218 -20.17 -12.71 7.64
N ASP A 219 -21.09 -13.53 7.16
CA ASP A 219 -22.51 -13.18 7.03
C ASP A 219 -23.12 -12.88 8.40
N ARG A 220 -22.84 -13.73 9.41
CA ARG A 220 -23.27 -13.50 10.80
C ARG A 220 -22.67 -12.21 11.38
N TRP A 221 -21.38 -11.97 11.15
CA TRP A 221 -20.71 -10.77 11.62
C TRP A 221 -21.30 -9.51 10.96
N LEU A 222 -21.57 -9.54 9.64
CA LEU A 222 -22.23 -8.43 8.94
C LEU A 222 -23.65 -8.17 9.48
N ALA A 223 -24.39 -9.24 9.81
CA ALA A 223 -25.73 -9.15 10.38
C ALA A 223 -25.72 -8.59 11.82
N GLU A 224 -24.68 -8.87 12.61
CA GLU A 224 -24.50 -8.32 13.96
C GLU A 224 -23.98 -6.88 13.94
N TYR A 225 -22.94 -6.62 13.14
CA TYR A 225 -22.36 -5.30 13.00
C TYR A 225 -23.38 -4.32 12.42
N ARG A 226 -24.16 -4.74 11.42
CA ARG A 226 -25.14 -3.91 10.70
C ARG A 226 -24.54 -2.65 10.09
N PRO A 227 -23.60 -2.77 9.13
CA PRO A 227 -23.03 -1.61 8.46
C PRO A 227 -24.10 -0.83 7.70
N THR A 228 -23.98 0.49 7.62
CA THR A 228 -24.93 1.36 6.88
C THR A 228 -24.25 2.11 5.75
N VAL A 229 -23.03 2.56 5.97
CA VAL A 229 -22.15 3.22 5.01
C VAL A 229 -20.84 2.46 4.91
N GLY A 230 -20.23 2.44 3.73
CA GLY A 230 -18.91 1.87 3.56
C GLY A 230 -18.09 2.61 2.51
N MET A 231 -16.77 2.47 2.59
CA MET A 231 -15.86 2.90 1.53
C MET A 231 -15.36 1.66 0.79
N TYR A 232 -15.58 1.62 -0.51
CA TYR A 232 -15.03 0.58 -1.38
C TYR A 232 -13.76 1.10 -2.04
N PHE A 233 -12.66 0.36 -1.90
CA PHE A 233 -11.40 0.73 -2.54
C PHE A 233 -10.68 -0.45 -3.20
N SER A 234 -10.16 -0.17 -4.39
CA SER A 234 -9.37 -1.09 -5.19
C SER A 234 -8.32 -0.30 -5.96
N GLY A 235 -7.08 -0.77 -5.97
CA GLY A 235 -5.98 -0.02 -6.60
C GLY A 235 -4.60 -0.63 -6.39
N GLY A 236 -3.60 0.02 -6.97
CA GLY A 236 -2.18 -0.35 -6.82
C GLY A 236 -1.57 0.10 -5.50
N THR A 237 -0.36 -0.36 -5.18
CA THR A 237 0.34 -0.03 -3.92
C THR A 237 0.59 1.47 -3.72
N SER A 238 0.74 2.24 -4.79
CA SER A 238 0.93 3.69 -4.76
C SER A 238 -0.35 4.50 -4.60
N SER A 239 -1.53 3.87 -4.70
CA SER A 239 -2.83 4.56 -4.66
C SER A 239 -3.49 4.60 -3.27
N ALA A 240 -2.89 3.95 -2.26
CA ALA A 240 -3.48 3.85 -0.92
C ALA A 240 -3.79 5.21 -0.26
N TYR A 241 -3.05 6.26 -0.62
CA TYR A 241 -3.30 7.62 -0.12
C TYR A 241 -4.73 8.09 -0.42
N GLN A 242 -5.32 7.67 -1.54
CA GLN A 242 -6.67 8.04 -1.95
C GLN A 242 -7.71 7.56 -0.94
N ALA A 243 -7.55 6.34 -0.40
CA ALA A 243 -8.42 5.83 0.65
C ALA A 243 -8.05 6.42 2.03
N ASN A 244 -6.76 6.58 2.32
CA ASN A 244 -6.30 7.07 3.62
C ASN A 244 -6.79 8.50 3.95
N MET A 245 -6.96 9.35 2.93
CA MET A 245 -7.50 10.71 3.10
C MET A 245 -8.94 10.74 3.63
N TRP A 246 -9.72 9.66 3.48
CA TRP A 246 -11.12 9.60 3.87
C TRP A 246 -11.35 8.93 5.23
N LEU A 247 -10.32 8.38 5.88
CA LEU A 247 -10.48 7.59 7.10
C LEU A 247 -11.09 8.38 8.26
N SER A 248 -10.61 9.61 8.50
CA SER A 248 -11.13 10.47 9.58
C SER A 248 -12.56 10.94 9.31
N THR A 249 -12.89 11.22 8.04
CA THR A 249 -14.26 11.56 7.63
C THR A 249 -15.20 10.39 7.86
N LEU A 250 -14.84 9.18 7.39
CA LEU A 250 -15.64 7.98 7.57
C LEU A 250 -15.88 7.63 9.03
N ALA A 251 -14.89 7.85 9.90
CA ALA A 251 -15.01 7.58 11.34
C ALA A 251 -15.98 8.53 12.05
N GLN A 252 -16.28 9.69 11.45
CA GLN A 252 -17.18 10.72 12.00
C GLN A 252 -18.58 10.68 11.38
N LEU A 253 -18.85 9.79 10.43
CA LEU A 253 -20.19 9.64 9.86
C LEU A 253 -21.13 8.95 10.84
N ASP A 254 -22.41 9.30 10.74
CA ASP A 254 -23.46 8.62 11.45
C ASP A 254 -23.64 7.18 10.93
N GLY A 255 -24.00 6.30 11.86
CA GLY A 255 -24.17 4.87 11.59
C GLY A 255 -22.89 4.08 11.82
N LYS A 256 -22.71 3.00 11.04
CA LYS A 256 -21.63 2.03 11.27
C LYS A 256 -20.80 1.87 9.99
N PRO A 257 -19.66 2.58 9.89
CA PRO A 257 -18.83 2.55 8.69
C PRO A 257 -18.12 1.20 8.52
N ILE A 258 -17.85 0.81 7.28
CA ILE A 258 -17.01 -0.35 6.94
C ILE A 258 -16.09 -0.03 5.75
N ILE A 259 -14.85 -0.52 5.76
CA ILE A 259 -13.94 -0.41 4.61
C ILE A 259 -13.90 -1.75 3.89
N VAL A 260 -14.26 -1.73 2.61
CA VAL A 260 -14.26 -2.91 1.73
C VAL A 260 -13.10 -2.81 0.75
N LEU A 261 -12.17 -3.76 0.82
CA LEU A 261 -10.99 -3.82 -0.06
C LEU A 261 -11.04 -5.02 -0.99
N ARG A 262 -10.30 -4.96 -2.10
CA ARG A 262 -10.18 -6.08 -3.05
C ARG A 262 -8.82 -6.76 -3.04
N GLU A 263 -7.76 -6.02 -2.77
CA GLU A 263 -6.40 -6.54 -2.75
C GLU A 263 -5.93 -6.83 -1.33
N ARG A 264 -5.53 -8.08 -1.06
CA ARG A 264 -5.02 -8.50 0.28
C ARG A 264 -3.85 -7.67 0.78
N PHE A 265 -3.01 -7.16 -0.13
CA PHE A 265 -1.89 -6.29 0.24
C PHE A 265 -2.36 -4.91 0.72
N MET A 266 -3.52 -4.44 0.28
CA MET A 266 -4.06 -3.12 0.59
C MET A 266 -4.44 -2.99 2.08
N VAL A 267 -4.84 -4.10 2.72
CA VAL A 267 -5.12 -4.14 4.17
C VAL A 267 -3.94 -3.60 5.01
N LYS A 268 -2.71 -3.78 4.53
CA LYS A 268 -1.48 -3.30 5.19
C LYS A 268 -1.10 -1.85 4.84
N LYS A 269 -1.78 -1.27 3.85
CA LYS A 269 -1.54 0.07 3.32
C LYS A 269 -2.56 1.09 3.81
N ILE A 270 -3.71 0.64 4.30
CA ILE A 270 -4.64 1.50 5.02
C ILE A 270 -3.99 1.94 6.33
N ASP A 271 -4.00 3.23 6.61
CA ASP A 271 -3.43 3.81 7.84
C ASP A 271 -4.21 3.36 9.09
N ALA A 272 -3.72 3.73 10.27
CA ALA A 272 -4.39 3.41 11.53
C ALA A 272 -5.81 4.01 11.55
N THR A 273 -6.80 3.19 11.88
CA THR A 273 -8.22 3.56 11.98
C THR A 273 -8.92 2.52 12.85
N ASP A 274 -10.05 2.88 13.43
CA ASP A 274 -10.91 1.96 14.17
C ASP A 274 -11.99 1.31 13.30
N ILE A 275 -12.17 1.80 12.06
CA ILE A 275 -13.20 1.30 11.17
C ILE A 275 -12.91 -0.17 10.82
N PRO A 276 -13.90 -1.08 10.91
CA PRO A 276 -13.78 -2.46 10.45
C PRO A 276 -13.36 -2.54 8.98
N ILE A 277 -12.36 -3.36 8.69
CA ILE A 277 -11.87 -3.57 7.33
C ILE A 277 -12.08 -5.02 6.92
N VAL A 278 -12.74 -5.23 5.79
CA VAL A 278 -12.89 -6.54 5.15
C VAL A 278 -12.33 -6.48 3.73
N CYS A 279 -11.33 -7.31 3.45
CA CYS A 279 -10.82 -7.51 2.11
C CYS A 279 -11.44 -8.76 1.49
N ILE A 280 -12.21 -8.58 0.41
CA ILE A 280 -12.92 -9.65 -0.30
C ILE A 280 -12.36 -9.77 -1.73
N PRO A 281 -11.40 -10.67 -1.99
CA PRO A 281 -10.75 -10.75 -3.30
C PRO A 281 -11.67 -11.27 -4.41
N LYS A 282 -12.45 -12.32 -4.14
CA LYS A 282 -13.30 -13.00 -5.13
C LYS A 282 -14.67 -12.34 -5.24
N VAL A 283 -15.17 -12.23 -6.47
CA VAL A 283 -16.43 -11.52 -6.78
C VAL A 283 -17.64 -12.14 -6.11
N HIS A 284 -17.78 -13.46 -6.11
CA HIS A 284 -18.96 -14.11 -5.54
C HIS A 284 -19.10 -13.90 -4.03
N HIS A 285 -17.99 -13.72 -3.30
CA HIS A 285 -18.03 -13.39 -1.87
C HIS A 285 -18.46 -11.95 -1.60
N LEU A 286 -18.41 -11.05 -2.60
CA LEU A 286 -18.93 -9.68 -2.43
C LEU A 286 -20.44 -9.68 -2.24
N MET A 287 -21.16 -10.71 -2.71
CA MET A 287 -22.62 -10.80 -2.58
C MET A 287 -23.08 -10.83 -1.12
N ALA A 288 -22.21 -11.18 -0.17
CA ALA A 288 -22.46 -11.03 1.27
C ALA A 288 -22.80 -9.58 1.66
N LEU A 289 -22.22 -8.59 0.97
CA LEU A 289 -22.51 -7.18 1.20
C LEU A 289 -23.96 -6.83 0.78
N GLU A 290 -24.43 -7.40 -0.32
CA GLU A 290 -25.77 -7.16 -0.86
C GLU A 290 -26.88 -7.67 0.10
N GLN A 291 -26.57 -8.73 0.84
CA GLN A 291 -27.47 -9.36 1.83
C GLN A 291 -27.36 -8.71 3.23
N SER A 292 -26.41 -7.80 3.42
CA SER A 292 -26.21 -7.08 4.68
C SER A 292 -27.13 -5.85 4.77
N THR A 293 -27.02 -5.10 5.86
CA THR A 293 -27.73 -3.81 6.02
C THR A 293 -27.03 -2.65 5.30
N LEU A 294 -25.90 -2.88 4.63
CA LEU A 294 -25.15 -1.83 3.94
C LEU A 294 -26.03 -1.14 2.90
N LYS A 295 -26.07 0.20 2.93
CA LYS A 295 -26.92 1.01 2.05
C LYS A 295 -26.12 1.86 1.09
N VAL A 296 -24.95 2.34 1.51
CA VAL A 296 -24.13 3.26 0.73
C VAL A 296 -22.70 2.76 0.61
N LEU A 297 -22.15 2.79 -0.60
CA LEU A 297 -20.73 2.61 -0.87
C LEU A 297 -20.14 3.86 -1.50
N LEU A 298 -19.15 4.43 -0.83
CA LEU A 298 -18.38 5.59 -1.28
C LEU A 298 -17.12 5.15 -2.02
N HIS A 299 -16.82 5.80 -3.15
CA HIS A 299 -15.74 5.42 -4.07
C HIS A 299 -14.77 6.59 -4.26
N PRO A 300 -13.57 6.56 -3.65
CA PRO A 300 -12.59 7.62 -3.81
C PRO A 300 -11.81 7.54 -5.13
N SER A 301 -11.98 6.45 -5.90
CA SER A 301 -11.30 6.25 -7.18
C SER A 301 -12.07 5.35 -8.15
N ASN A 302 -11.81 5.56 -9.44
CA ASN A 302 -12.41 4.81 -10.55
C ASN A 302 -11.51 3.64 -10.97
N SER A 303 -11.55 2.54 -10.20
CA SER A 303 -10.80 1.32 -10.53
C SER A 303 -11.63 0.36 -11.39
N GLY A 304 -11.00 -0.44 -12.25
CA GLY A 304 -11.73 -1.41 -13.09
C GLY A 304 -12.58 -2.41 -12.31
N LYS A 305 -12.16 -2.81 -11.09
CA LYS A 305 -12.90 -3.72 -10.21
C LYS A 305 -14.12 -3.07 -9.54
N THR A 306 -14.29 -1.75 -9.60
CA THR A 306 -15.46 -1.05 -9.04
C THR A 306 -16.75 -1.50 -9.74
N SER A 307 -16.68 -1.81 -11.04
CA SER A 307 -17.77 -2.42 -11.81
C SER A 307 -18.41 -3.66 -11.18
N GLN A 308 -17.67 -4.38 -10.32
CA GLN A 308 -18.14 -5.64 -9.71
C GLN A 308 -19.05 -5.42 -8.49
N VAL A 309 -19.00 -4.23 -7.86
CA VAL A 309 -19.93 -3.86 -6.78
C VAL A 309 -21.07 -2.97 -7.27
N LEU A 310 -20.85 -2.15 -8.32
CA LEU A 310 -21.89 -1.28 -8.91
C LEU A 310 -23.14 -2.03 -9.42
N ARG A 311 -23.04 -3.36 -9.57
CA ARG A 311 -24.14 -4.23 -9.97
C ARG A 311 -25.10 -4.60 -8.83
N MET A 312 -24.84 -4.20 -7.59
CA MET A 312 -25.64 -4.57 -6.41
C MET A 312 -26.80 -3.59 -6.23
N PRO A 313 -28.04 -3.92 -6.63
CA PRO A 313 -29.16 -2.98 -6.61
C PRO A 313 -29.63 -2.57 -5.21
N SER A 314 -29.24 -3.30 -4.14
CA SER A 314 -29.59 -2.97 -2.75
C SER A 314 -28.70 -1.89 -2.14
N ILE A 315 -27.58 -1.56 -2.78
CA ILE A 315 -26.61 -0.58 -2.32
C ILE A 315 -26.56 0.57 -3.32
N LYS A 316 -26.56 1.79 -2.80
CA LYS A 316 -26.34 3.03 -3.54
C LYS A 316 -24.86 3.37 -3.57
N HIS A 317 -24.40 3.91 -4.70
CA HIS A 317 -22.98 4.17 -4.93
C HIS A 317 -22.72 5.65 -5.19
N ALA A 318 -21.84 6.27 -4.39
CA ALA A 318 -21.41 7.65 -4.59
C ALA A 318 -19.92 7.75 -4.93
N PHE A 319 -19.59 8.45 -6.01
CA PHE A 319 -18.19 8.79 -6.31
C PHE A 319 -17.79 10.05 -5.55
N ILE A 320 -16.76 9.95 -4.71
CA ILE A 320 -16.29 11.05 -3.84
C ILE A 320 -14.93 11.60 -4.27
N ASN A 321 -14.27 10.93 -5.22
CA ASN A 321 -12.92 11.26 -5.69
C ASN A 321 -11.87 11.31 -4.54
N HIS A 322 -10.67 11.82 -4.80
CA HIS A 322 -9.57 11.95 -3.82
C HIS A 322 -8.94 13.34 -3.80
N GLY A 323 -9.58 14.32 -4.45
CA GLY A 323 -9.15 15.71 -4.51
C GLY A 323 -9.92 16.46 -5.59
N GLU A 324 -10.05 17.78 -5.40
CA GLU A 324 -10.70 18.67 -6.36
C GLU A 324 -9.64 19.45 -7.13
N SER A 325 -9.75 19.54 -8.46
CA SER A 325 -8.82 20.32 -9.29
C SER A 325 -9.51 20.94 -10.50
N ASP A 326 -8.92 21.99 -11.06
CA ASP A 326 -9.44 22.67 -12.26
C ASP A 326 -9.31 21.86 -13.55
N LYS A 327 -8.61 20.72 -13.52
CA LYS A 327 -8.35 19.91 -14.71
C LYS A 327 -9.60 19.14 -15.11
N LEU A 328 -9.99 19.23 -16.39
CA LEU A 328 -11.07 18.44 -17.00
C LEU A 328 -10.89 16.93 -16.85
N SER A 329 -9.65 16.46 -16.64
CA SER A 329 -9.38 15.04 -16.35
C SER A 329 -10.09 14.53 -15.09
N SER A 330 -10.57 15.43 -14.22
CA SER A 330 -11.41 15.09 -13.06
C SER A 330 -12.82 14.62 -13.48
N CYS A 331 -13.34 15.09 -14.61
CA CYS A 331 -14.63 14.72 -15.18
C CYS A 331 -14.49 13.48 -16.09
N ASN A 332 -14.45 12.29 -15.49
CA ASN A 332 -14.28 11.04 -16.24
C ASN A 332 -15.65 10.42 -16.64
N PRO A 333 -15.85 9.96 -17.89
CA PRO A 333 -17.09 9.28 -18.32
C PRO A 333 -17.51 8.06 -17.48
N TYR A 334 -16.57 7.46 -16.73
CA TYR A 334 -16.87 6.39 -15.76
C TYR A 334 -17.83 6.85 -14.65
N SER A 335 -17.90 8.16 -14.38
CA SER A 335 -18.79 8.76 -13.37
C SER A 335 -20.27 8.40 -13.61
N LYS A 336 -20.68 8.15 -14.85
CA LYS A 336 -22.05 7.71 -15.20
C LYS A 336 -22.52 6.43 -14.51
N ALA A 337 -21.59 5.64 -13.98
CA ALA A 337 -21.90 4.34 -13.38
C ALA A 337 -22.33 4.43 -11.91
N TYR A 338 -22.23 5.60 -11.28
CA TYR A 338 -22.60 5.83 -9.89
C TYR A 338 -24.03 6.39 -9.79
N ASP A 339 -24.68 6.18 -8.65
CA ASP A 339 -25.98 6.80 -8.36
C ASP A 339 -25.84 8.30 -8.10
N GLU A 340 -24.74 8.71 -7.45
CA GLU A 340 -24.44 10.12 -7.17
C GLU A 340 -22.96 10.43 -7.36
N ILE A 341 -22.66 11.68 -7.70
CA ILE A 341 -21.32 12.25 -7.79
C ILE A 341 -21.20 13.34 -6.76
N TRP A 342 -20.35 13.13 -5.77
CA TRP A 342 -20.17 14.06 -4.67
C TRP A 342 -18.99 14.98 -4.95
N VAL A 343 -19.27 16.27 -4.99
CA VAL A 343 -18.31 17.30 -5.40
C VAL A 343 -18.06 18.30 -4.28
N ALA A 344 -16.93 19.01 -4.36
CA ALA A 344 -16.55 19.98 -3.35
C ALA A 344 -17.47 21.22 -3.33
N GLY A 345 -17.92 21.71 -4.48
CA GLY A 345 -18.74 22.91 -4.55
C GLY A 345 -19.25 23.23 -5.96
N PRO A 346 -19.92 24.38 -6.13
CA PRO A 346 -20.58 24.77 -7.38
C PRO A 346 -19.69 24.67 -8.63
N ALA A 347 -18.44 25.13 -8.56
CA ALA A 347 -17.51 25.10 -9.69
C ALA A 347 -17.25 23.67 -10.20
N ALA A 348 -17.22 22.68 -9.30
CA ALA A 348 -17.05 21.28 -9.67
C ALA A 348 -18.32 20.71 -10.32
N ARG A 349 -19.51 21.09 -9.84
CA ARG A 349 -20.78 20.77 -10.50
C ARG A 349 -20.84 21.34 -11.92
N GLU A 350 -20.50 22.62 -12.08
CA GLU A 350 -20.43 23.28 -13.39
C GLU A 350 -19.47 22.57 -14.35
N ARG A 351 -18.31 22.12 -13.85
CA ARG A 351 -17.37 21.33 -14.67
C ARG A 351 -17.96 20.02 -15.17
N TYR A 352 -18.82 19.35 -14.40
CA TYR A 352 -19.51 18.15 -14.89
C TYR A 352 -20.50 18.49 -16.01
N GLN A 353 -21.22 19.61 -15.90
CA GLN A 353 -22.14 20.08 -16.93
C GLN A 353 -21.41 20.51 -18.22
N LEU A 354 -20.33 21.28 -18.07
CA LEU A 354 -19.51 21.72 -19.20
C LEU A 354 -18.81 20.56 -19.93
N ALA A 355 -18.43 19.51 -19.20
CA ALA A 355 -17.78 18.35 -19.78
C ALA A 355 -18.72 17.48 -20.63
N ASP A 356 -20.04 17.63 -20.46
CA ASP A 356 -21.10 16.90 -21.20
C ASP A 356 -20.82 15.39 -21.36
N ILE A 357 -20.34 14.76 -20.27
CA ILE A 357 -19.98 13.33 -20.27
C ILE A 357 -21.17 12.41 -20.01
N GLY A 358 -22.38 12.97 -19.91
CA GLY A 358 -23.64 12.27 -19.66
C GLY A 358 -23.97 12.01 -18.18
N VAL A 359 -23.48 12.85 -17.27
CA VAL A 359 -23.90 12.87 -15.85
C VAL A 359 -25.03 13.90 -15.71
N ASP A 360 -26.18 13.51 -15.17
CA ASP A 360 -27.31 14.41 -14.92
C ASP A 360 -27.01 15.30 -13.70
N ASP A 361 -27.35 16.60 -13.78
CA ASP A 361 -27.06 17.56 -12.72
C ASP A 361 -27.72 17.19 -11.38
N ARG A 362 -28.89 16.55 -11.44
CA ARG A 362 -29.59 16.08 -10.22
C ARG A 362 -28.81 15.01 -9.46
N ASP A 363 -27.91 14.29 -10.13
CA ASP A 363 -27.10 13.23 -9.55
C ASP A 363 -25.77 13.80 -9.01
N VAL A 364 -25.51 15.10 -9.16
CA VAL A 364 -24.34 15.79 -8.60
C VAL A 364 -24.70 16.45 -7.27
N VAL A 365 -24.02 16.08 -6.19
CA VAL A 365 -24.29 16.56 -4.83
C VAL A 365 -23.09 17.34 -4.28
N GLU A 366 -23.32 18.59 -3.87
CA GLU A 366 -22.29 19.46 -3.31
C GLU A 366 -22.09 19.20 -1.81
N VAL A 367 -21.04 18.45 -1.47
CA VAL A 367 -20.80 18.01 -0.08
C VAL A 367 -19.64 18.74 0.60
N GLY A 368 -18.85 19.53 -0.14
CA GLY A 368 -17.64 20.15 0.42
C GLY A 368 -16.49 19.15 0.55
N ARG A 369 -15.47 19.56 1.30
CA ARG A 369 -14.30 18.73 1.59
C ARG A 369 -14.08 18.58 3.10
N PRO A 370 -14.63 17.53 3.73
CA PRO A 370 -14.49 17.32 5.17
C PRO A 370 -13.06 17.10 5.64
N GLN A 371 -12.15 16.65 4.76
CA GLN A 371 -10.73 16.44 5.10
C GLN A 371 -10.00 17.74 5.44
N LEU A 372 -10.55 18.88 5.03
CA LEU A 372 -9.96 20.20 5.23
C LEU A 372 -10.23 20.78 6.62
N ALA A 373 -11.05 20.12 7.45
CA ALA A 373 -11.43 20.57 8.78
C ALA A 373 -10.24 20.94 9.71
N PRO A 374 -9.06 20.27 9.65
CA PRO A 374 -7.91 20.65 10.48
C PRO A 374 -7.21 21.95 10.08
N ILE A 375 -7.54 22.54 8.92
CA ILE A 375 -6.89 23.75 8.42
C ILE A 375 -7.47 24.98 9.14
N GLN A 376 -6.58 25.79 9.71
CA GLN A 376 -6.96 26.98 10.47
C GLN A 376 -7.29 28.16 9.54
N PRO A 377 -8.37 28.91 9.81
CA PRO A 377 -8.74 30.08 9.03
C PRO A 377 -7.71 31.22 9.20
N TYR A 378 -7.77 32.18 8.28
CA TYR A 378 -6.98 33.39 8.31
C TYR A 378 -7.28 34.19 9.59
N ALA A 379 -6.24 34.46 10.37
CA ALA A 379 -6.32 35.18 11.64
C ALA A 379 -5.81 36.63 11.56
N GLY A 380 -5.59 37.14 10.34
CA GLY A 380 -4.97 38.45 10.10
C GLY A 380 -3.49 38.38 9.73
N ALA A 381 -2.84 39.55 9.69
CA ALA A 381 -1.43 39.67 9.34
C ALA A 381 -0.51 38.89 10.32
N PRO A 382 0.68 38.43 9.88
CA PRO A 382 1.63 37.75 10.73
C PRO A 382 1.99 38.61 11.95
N THR A 383 1.78 38.08 13.15
CA THR A 383 2.19 38.71 14.43
C THR A 383 3.55 38.23 14.92
N ARG A 384 4.08 37.17 14.30
CA ARG A 384 5.38 36.56 14.60
C ARG A 384 6.53 37.37 13.97
N PRO A 385 7.76 37.26 14.49
CA PRO A 385 8.92 38.00 13.95
C PRO A 385 9.24 37.71 12.47
N PHE A 386 8.82 36.53 11.97
CA PHE A 386 9.06 36.09 10.60
C PHE A 386 7.75 35.83 9.87
N THR A 387 7.65 36.28 8.63
CA THR A 387 6.61 35.86 7.68
C THR A 387 6.94 34.46 7.16
N THR A 388 6.11 33.49 7.48
CA THR A 388 6.31 32.09 7.09
C THR A 388 5.68 31.83 5.72
N VAL A 389 6.52 31.54 4.73
CA VAL A 389 6.12 31.20 3.36
C VAL A 389 6.21 29.70 3.17
N LEU A 390 5.12 29.06 2.77
CA LEU A 390 5.14 27.68 2.30
C LEU A 390 5.30 27.67 0.78
N TYR A 391 6.42 27.15 0.28
CA TYR A 391 6.57 26.83 -1.14
C TYR A 391 6.34 25.32 -1.34
N ALA A 392 5.20 24.98 -1.93
CA ALA A 392 4.76 23.60 -2.16
C ALA A 392 4.50 23.35 -3.65
N PRO A 393 5.56 23.20 -4.47
CA PRO A 393 5.39 22.98 -5.90
C PRO A 393 4.93 21.55 -6.21
N THR A 394 4.24 21.40 -7.34
CA THR A 394 3.76 20.11 -7.82
C THR A 394 4.80 19.35 -8.64
N TRP A 395 4.41 18.13 -9.00
CA TRP A 395 5.21 17.21 -9.79
C TRP A 395 5.10 17.49 -11.28
N GLU A 396 6.15 17.22 -12.06
CA GLU A 396 6.19 17.48 -13.50
C GLU A 396 5.08 16.78 -14.32
N GLY A 397 4.40 15.78 -13.76
CA GLY A 397 3.34 15.05 -14.43
C GLY A 397 3.86 14.10 -15.52
N TRP A 398 2.96 13.51 -16.30
CA TRP A 398 3.29 12.58 -17.38
C TRP A 398 3.18 13.20 -18.79
N ASP A 399 2.50 14.33 -18.93
CA ASP A 399 2.10 14.93 -20.21
C ASP A 399 3.11 15.97 -20.76
N GLY A 400 4.17 16.27 -20.01
CA GLY A 400 5.20 17.23 -20.39
C GLY A 400 4.76 18.70 -20.35
N ASN A 401 3.60 19.01 -19.77
CA ASN A 401 3.12 20.39 -19.66
C ASN A 401 4.01 21.20 -18.69
N PRO A 402 4.66 22.30 -19.15
CA PRO A 402 5.53 23.12 -18.29
C PRO A 402 4.77 23.82 -17.15
N GLY A 403 3.44 23.96 -17.25
CA GLY A 403 2.58 24.47 -16.19
C GLY A 403 2.32 23.48 -15.04
N ASN A 404 2.79 22.23 -15.13
CA ASN A 404 2.60 21.24 -14.07
C ASN A 404 3.52 21.45 -12.87
N THR A 405 4.63 22.18 -13.00
CA THR A 405 5.54 22.40 -11.87
C THR A 405 6.33 23.70 -12.06
N SER A 406 6.41 24.51 -11.00
CA SER A 406 7.28 25.70 -11.01
C SER A 406 8.74 25.37 -10.77
N VAL A 407 9.06 24.18 -10.26
CA VAL A 407 10.43 23.82 -9.82
C VAL A 407 11.48 24.09 -10.89
N MET A 408 11.15 23.79 -12.15
CA MET A 408 12.10 23.90 -13.26
C MET A 408 12.32 25.33 -13.76
N LEU A 409 11.25 26.12 -13.87
CA LEU A 409 11.29 27.42 -14.56
C LEU A 409 11.30 28.62 -13.61
N ALA A 410 10.68 28.49 -12.43
CA ALA A 410 10.52 29.60 -11.49
C ALA A 410 11.11 29.29 -10.09
N GLY A 411 11.25 28.02 -9.72
CA GLY A 411 11.52 27.62 -8.34
C GLY A 411 12.82 28.20 -7.75
N GLU A 412 13.91 28.21 -8.51
CA GLU A 412 15.18 28.80 -8.06
C GLU A 412 15.07 30.33 -7.88
N ASN A 413 14.31 31.02 -8.73
CA ASN A 413 14.12 32.47 -8.63
C ASN A 413 13.21 32.82 -7.45
N ILE A 414 12.10 32.11 -7.28
CA ILE A 414 11.19 32.25 -6.13
C ILE A 414 11.98 32.09 -4.83
N VAL A 415 12.76 31.01 -4.71
CA VAL A 415 13.55 30.74 -3.52
C VAL A 415 14.62 31.82 -3.30
N ARG A 416 15.27 32.31 -4.36
CA ARG A 416 16.24 33.41 -4.25
C ARG A 416 15.62 34.69 -3.69
N GLU A 417 14.47 35.11 -4.20
CA GLU A 417 13.76 36.31 -3.73
C GLU A 417 13.27 36.15 -2.29
N LEU A 418 12.76 34.97 -1.93
CA LEU A 418 12.32 34.68 -0.56
C LEU A 418 13.49 34.70 0.44
N LEU A 419 14.66 34.16 0.05
CA LEU A 419 15.84 34.13 0.91
C LEU A 419 16.55 35.50 1.01
N ALA A 420 16.27 36.42 0.08
CA ALA A 420 16.81 37.79 0.12
C ALA A 420 16.15 38.67 1.20
N ASP A 421 14.93 38.32 1.65
CA ASP A 421 14.24 39.02 2.72
C ASP A 421 14.58 38.39 4.10
N PRO A 422 15.30 39.12 4.98
CA PRO A 422 15.71 38.58 6.28
C PRO A 422 14.55 38.35 7.25
N ALA A 423 13.34 38.88 6.98
CA ALA A 423 12.14 38.65 7.76
C ALA A 423 11.27 37.51 7.22
N VAL A 424 11.76 36.73 6.25
CA VAL A 424 11.08 35.51 5.75
C VAL A 424 11.60 34.26 6.46
N ARG A 425 10.68 33.34 6.77
CA ARG A 425 10.95 31.93 7.04
C ARG A 425 10.36 31.10 5.91
N LEU A 426 11.14 30.20 5.30
CA LEU A 426 10.71 29.41 4.14
C LEU A 426 10.48 27.97 4.57
N LEU A 427 9.29 27.44 4.33
CA LEU A 427 8.98 26.01 4.38
C LEU A 427 8.91 25.49 2.95
N TYR A 428 9.92 24.73 2.52
CA TYR A 428 9.93 24.11 1.19
C TYR A 428 9.47 22.66 1.27
N LYS A 429 8.33 22.34 0.66
CA LYS A 429 7.74 20.99 0.64
C LYS A 429 7.56 20.52 -0.81
N PRO A 430 8.61 20.00 -1.46
CA PRO A 430 8.51 19.49 -2.83
C PRO A 430 7.65 18.22 -2.88
N HIS A 431 7.03 17.97 -4.03
CA HIS A 431 6.32 16.72 -4.25
C HIS A 431 7.27 15.50 -4.14
N PRO A 432 6.86 14.38 -3.52
CA PRO A 432 7.74 13.20 -3.35
C PRO A 432 8.23 12.58 -4.66
N MET A 433 7.49 12.81 -5.76
CA MET A 433 7.82 12.30 -7.10
C MET A 433 8.62 13.28 -7.96
N THR A 434 8.95 14.49 -7.50
CA THR A 434 9.72 15.47 -8.28
C THR A 434 11.02 14.87 -8.82
N GLY A 435 11.17 14.84 -10.15
CA GLY A 435 12.30 14.24 -10.84
C GLY A 435 12.14 12.76 -11.23
N SER A 436 10.98 12.16 -10.98
CA SER A 436 10.70 10.76 -11.32
C SER A 436 10.42 10.52 -12.81
N VAL A 437 9.97 11.55 -13.53
CA VAL A 437 9.73 11.51 -14.98
C VAL A 437 10.74 12.38 -15.73
N ASP A 438 10.96 13.62 -15.29
CA ASP A 438 11.96 14.52 -15.89
C ASP A 438 13.13 14.74 -14.92
N PRO A 439 14.33 14.18 -15.21
CA PRO A 439 15.51 14.36 -14.36
C PRO A 439 15.86 15.83 -14.09
N ARG A 440 15.53 16.76 -15.00
CA ARG A 440 15.80 18.19 -14.82
C ARG A 440 15.03 18.77 -13.62
N ALA A 441 13.81 18.29 -13.37
CA ALA A 441 13.05 18.67 -12.18
C ALA A 441 13.72 18.18 -10.89
N GLY A 442 14.32 16.98 -10.92
CA GLY A 442 15.10 16.44 -9.81
C GLY A 442 16.36 17.27 -9.52
N GLU A 443 17.07 17.70 -10.57
CA GLU A 443 18.25 18.56 -10.45
C GLU A 443 17.91 19.95 -9.91
N ALA A 444 16.85 20.59 -10.42
CA ALA A 444 16.37 21.88 -9.92
C ALA A 444 15.92 21.79 -8.45
N ASN A 445 15.16 20.75 -8.08
CA ASN A 445 14.79 20.48 -6.70
C ASN A 445 16.01 20.34 -5.78
N ARG A 446 17.08 19.67 -6.25
CA ARG A 446 18.33 19.57 -5.51
C ARG A 446 18.98 20.96 -5.32
N ARG A 447 19.09 21.76 -6.38
CA ARG A 447 19.65 23.11 -6.30
C ARG A 447 18.88 24.01 -5.33
N ILE A 448 17.55 23.96 -5.35
CA ILE A 448 16.69 24.68 -4.38
C ILE A 448 17.01 24.26 -2.94
N LYS A 449 17.12 22.95 -2.67
CA LYS A 449 17.48 22.46 -1.33
C LYS A 449 18.86 22.93 -0.90
N ASP A 450 19.81 22.96 -1.81
CA ASP A 450 21.16 23.42 -1.53
C ASP A 450 21.18 24.94 -1.22
N MET A 451 20.44 25.77 -1.97
CA MET A 451 20.27 27.20 -1.67
C MET A 451 19.70 27.45 -0.28
N ILE A 452 18.69 26.66 0.13
CA ILE A 452 18.07 26.79 1.46
C ILE A 452 19.07 26.43 2.57
N ARG A 453 19.88 25.38 2.36
CA ARG A 453 20.93 24.99 3.32
C ARG A 453 21.99 26.08 3.45
N GLU A 454 22.49 26.59 2.33
CA GLU A 454 23.47 27.69 2.31
C GLU A 454 22.94 28.96 3.00
N ALA A 455 21.66 29.28 2.84
CA ALA A 455 21.06 30.42 3.53
C ALA A 455 20.97 30.19 5.05
N ASN A 456 20.63 28.98 5.49
CA ASN A 456 20.62 28.64 6.92
C ASN A 456 22.02 28.70 7.56
N GLU A 457 23.09 28.36 6.83
CA GLU A 457 24.48 28.49 7.32
C GLU A 457 24.87 29.94 7.64
N ARG A 458 24.27 30.92 6.95
CA ARG A 458 24.52 32.35 7.14
C ARG A 458 23.63 32.99 8.20
N ARG A 459 22.60 32.28 8.67
CA ARG A 459 21.64 32.76 9.68
C ARG A 459 22.02 32.27 11.07
N GLN A 460 21.68 33.07 12.08
CA GLN A 460 21.84 32.73 13.48
C GLN A 460 20.63 33.23 14.26
N GLY A 461 20.28 32.53 15.32
CA GLY A 461 19.19 32.91 16.22
C GLY A 461 19.01 31.89 17.34
N PRO A 462 18.08 32.15 18.27
CA PRO A 462 17.79 31.23 19.36
C PRO A 462 17.38 29.86 18.80
N ARG A 463 17.84 28.79 19.46
CA ARG A 463 17.47 27.41 19.13
C ARG A 463 16.70 26.81 20.29
N PRO A 464 15.70 25.95 20.02
CA PRO A 464 15.06 25.17 21.06
C PRO A 464 16.09 24.35 21.86
N GLY A 465 15.87 24.24 23.17
CA GLY A 465 16.72 23.44 24.06
C GLY A 465 16.63 21.94 23.79
N PRO A 466 17.51 21.13 24.41
CA PRO A 466 17.47 19.66 24.27
C PRO A 466 16.13 19.04 24.71
N GLU A 467 15.37 19.72 25.57
CA GLU A 467 14.03 19.28 26.01
C GLU A 467 13.05 19.15 24.84
N ALA A 468 13.09 20.07 23.86
CA ALA A 468 12.18 20.03 22.71
C ALA A 468 12.48 18.83 21.78
N ALA A 469 13.76 18.48 21.63
CA ALA A 469 14.16 17.29 20.88
C ALA A 469 13.77 16.00 21.61
N ALA A 470 13.96 15.94 22.93
CA ALA A 470 13.55 14.81 23.76
C ALA A 470 12.02 14.62 23.74
N GLU A 471 11.26 15.71 23.77
CA GLU A 471 9.80 15.64 23.70
C GLU A 471 9.31 15.17 22.32
N LEU A 472 9.92 15.63 21.23
CA LEU A 472 9.64 15.12 19.90
C LEU A 472 9.95 13.62 19.78
N GLU A 473 11.07 13.15 20.35
CA GLU A 473 11.43 11.73 20.37
C GLU A 473 10.40 10.90 21.16
N ARG A 474 9.99 11.39 22.33
CA ARG A 474 8.95 10.77 23.18
C ARG A 474 7.63 10.64 22.43
N LEU A 475 7.14 11.73 21.84
CA LEU A 475 5.88 11.75 21.08
C LEU A 475 5.97 10.93 19.78
N THR A 476 7.16 10.84 19.18
CA THR A 476 7.39 9.95 18.02
C THR A 476 7.21 8.49 18.44
N ALA A 477 7.79 8.08 19.57
CA ALA A 477 7.63 6.73 20.10
C ALA A 477 6.17 6.42 20.48
N GLU A 478 5.47 7.38 21.10
CA GLU A 478 4.05 7.27 21.45
C GLU A 478 3.16 7.09 20.22
N LEU A 479 3.30 7.97 19.22
CA LEU A 479 2.56 7.87 17.97
C LEU A 479 2.88 6.59 17.20
N GLN A 480 4.15 6.14 17.21
CA GLN A 480 4.54 4.88 16.59
C GLN A 480 3.90 3.67 17.30
N ALA A 481 3.82 3.68 18.64
CA ALA A 481 3.16 2.63 19.41
C ALA A 481 1.66 2.54 19.08
N LEU A 482 0.98 3.67 18.90
CA LEU A 482 -0.45 3.70 18.58
C LEU A 482 -0.76 3.29 17.14
N THR A 483 0.10 3.67 16.19
CA THR A 483 -0.16 3.52 14.74
C THR A 483 0.47 2.27 14.12
N THR A 484 1.42 1.62 14.78
CA THR A 484 2.20 0.53 14.17
C THR A 484 2.00 -0.80 14.90
N SER A 485 1.62 -1.84 14.16
CA SER A 485 1.66 -3.21 14.66
C SER A 485 2.98 -3.89 14.26
N THR A 486 3.74 -4.37 15.25
CA THR A 486 4.95 -5.16 15.00
C THR A 486 4.59 -6.61 14.77
N PHE A 487 5.25 -7.24 13.79
CA PHE A 487 5.04 -8.65 13.49
C PHE A 487 6.36 -9.36 13.31
N ARG A 488 6.43 -10.60 13.79
CA ARG A 488 7.56 -11.48 13.49
C ARG A 488 7.66 -11.78 11.98
N PRO A 489 8.86 -12.04 11.45
CA PRO A 489 9.07 -12.25 10.01
C PRO A 489 8.28 -13.40 9.37
N SER A 490 7.76 -14.35 10.16
CA SER A 490 7.00 -15.51 9.70
C SER A 490 5.49 -15.29 9.57
N VAL A 491 4.98 -14.14 10.01
CA VAL A 491 3.53 -13.89 10.09
C VAL A 491 2.82 -14.12 8.74
N ASP A 492 1.71 -14.83 8.77
CA ASP A 492 0.79 -14.95 7.64
C ASP A 492 -0.45 -14.06 7.85
N GLU A 493 -1.41 -14.11 6.93
CA GLU A 493 -2.61 -13.26 7.02
C GLU A 493 -3.52 -13.69 8.18
N ALA A 494 -3.66 -15.00 8.41
CA ALA A 494 -4.43 -15.52 9.54
C ALA A 494 -3.85 -15.07 10.89
N GLU A 495 -2.54 -15.11 11.08
CA GLU A 495 -1.91 -14.60 12.31
C GLU A 495 -2.02 -13.06 12.41
N ARG A 496 -2.03 -12.32 11.29
CA ARG A 496 -2.32 -10.88 11.32
C ARG A 496 -3.73 -10.60 11.78
N MET A 497 -4.72 -11.31 11.24
CA MET A 497 -6.12 -11.19 11.67
C MET A 497 -6.28 -11.53 13.16
N LEU A 498 -5.55 -12.53 13.67
CA LEU A 498 -5.53 -12.88 15.09
C LEU A 498 -5.02 -11.73 15.98
N VAL A 499 -3.98 -11.02 15.53
CA VAL A 499 -3.36 -9.93 16.31
C VAL A 499 -4.07 -8.59 16.10
N GLN A 500 -4.63 -8.36 14.92
CA GLN A 500 -5.30 -7.11 14.53
C GLN A 500 -6.83 -7.23 14.68
N THR A 501 -7.25 -7.66 15.87
CA THR A 501 -8.66 -7.72 16.28
C THR A 501 -9.29 -6.32 16.38
N ALA A 502 -10.56 -6.25 16.78
CA ALA A 502 -11.25 -4.98 17.06
C ALA A 502 -10.40 -4.12 18.02
N PRO A 503 -10.08 -2.86 17.66
CA PRO A 503 -9.31 -1.99 18.53
C PRO A 503 -10.13 -1.59 19.76
N GLU A 504 -9.43 -1.25 20.84
CA GLU A 504 -10.04 -0.63 22.01
C GLU A 504 -10.81 0.64 21.60
N PRO A 505 -12.03 0.86 22.11
CA PRO A 505 -12.79 2.07 21.84
C PRO A 505 -11.98 3.34 22.12
N GLY A 506 -12.04 4.31 21.21
CA GLY A 506 -11.36 5.60 21.35
C GLY A 506 -9.91 5.64 20.86
N ARG A 507 -9.38 4.55 20.29
CA ARG A 507 -8.02 4.51 19.72
C ARG A 507 -7.83 5.52 18.59
N SER A 508 -8.80 5.73 17.70
CA SER A 508 -8.72 6.71 16.61
C SER A 508 -8.57 8.12 17.15
N ALA A 509 -9.36 8.49 18.16
CA ALA A 509 -9.25 9.78 18.83
C ALA A 509 -7.88 9.93 19.53
N ALA A 510 -7.36 8.87 20.14
CA ALA A 510 -6.01 8.87 20.72
C ALA A 510 -4.92 9.04 19.66
N VAL A 511 -5.06 8.42 18.48
CA VAL A 511 -4.13 8.61 17.35
C VAL A 511 -4.19 10.05 16.82
N GLU A 512 -5.38 10.63 16.70
CA GLU A 512 -5.55 12.04 16.28
C GLU A 512 -4.92 12.99 17.29
N ALA A 513 -5.18 12.81 18.59
CA ALA A 513 -4.58 13.60 19.66
C ALA A 513 -3.05 13.46 19.69
N ALA A 514 -2.52 12.24 19.59
CA ALA A 514 -1.08 12.00 19.52
C ALA A 514 -0.44 12.60 18.26
N THR A 515 -1.15 12.59 17.13
CA THR A 515 -0.69 13.24 15.89
C THR A 515 -0.62 14.76 16.07
N ALA A 516 -1.66 15.38 16.64
CA ALA A 516 -1.67 16.82 16.92
C ALA A 516 -0.56 17.23 17.91
N ALA A 517 -0.38 16.47 18.98
CA ALA A 517 0.71 16.69 19.95
C ALA A 517 2.09 16.54 19.29
N TRP A 518 2.27 15.49 18.49
CA TRP A 518 3.51 15.27 17.73
C TRP A 518 3.80 16.42 16.76
N GLU A 519 2.79 16.91 16.04
CA GLU A 519 2.96 18.04 15.11
C GLU A 519 3.34 19.33 15.85
N ALA A 520 2.69 19.61 16.98
CA ALA A 520 3.04 20.75 17.83
C ALA A 520 4.51 20.66 18.32
N ALA A 521 4.92 19.50 18.81
CA ALA A 521 6.30 19.27 19.25
C ALA A 521 7.30 19.32 18.08
N TYR A 522 6.94 18.82 16.90
CA TYR A 522 7.77 18.92 15.70
C TYR A 522 8.06 20.38 15.37
N TRP A 523 7.04 21.22 15.31
CA TRP A 523 7.24 22.65 15.01
C TRP A 523 7.97 23.39 16.12
N ALA A 524 7.73 23.05 17.39
CA ALA A 524 8.45 23.63 18.54
C ALA A 524 9.92 23.19 18.63
N SER A 525 10.27 22.03 18.07
CA SER A 525 11.66 21.54 18.04
C SER A 525 12.54 22.27 17.01
N LEU A 526 11.94 23.04 16.11
CA LEU A 526 12.62 23.77 15.04
C LEU A 526 12.80 25.25 15.41
N PRO A 527 13.96 25.87 15.14
CA PRO A 527 14.13 27.30 15.34
C PRO A 527 13.15 28.11 14.46
N GLU A 528 12.56 29.17 15.04
CA GLU A 528 11.56 30.01 14.34
C GLU A 528 12.14 30.76 13.13
N TRP A 529 13.44 31.05 13.15
CA TRP A 529 14.16 31.72 12.07
C TRP A 529 14.64 30.76 10.96
N GLU A 530 14.67 29.45 11.22
CA GLU A 530 15.31 28.50 10.30
C GLU A 530 14.36 28.12 9.16
N HIS A 531 14.87 28.19 7.92
CA HIS A 531 14.17 27.68 6.75
C HIS A 531 14.14 26.15 6.78
N GLN A 532 13.01 25.54 6.44
CA GLN A 532 12.79 24.09 6.56
C GLN A 532 12.60 23.43 5.21
N ILE A 533 13.20 22.24 5.03
CA ILE A 533 12.98 21.36 3.88
C ILE A 533 12.17 20.15 4.36
N VAL A 534 10.90 20.06 3.96
CA VAL A 534 9.97 19.04 4.45
C VAL A 534 9.79 17.94 3.39
N THR A 535 10.50 16.82 3.53
CA THR A 535 10.48 15.71 2.53
C THR A 535 9.84 14.41 3.04
N GLY A 536 9.31 14.40 4.26
CA GLY A 536 8.66 13.24 4.88
C GLY A 536 7.13 13.22 4.74
N PRO A 537 6.49 12.08 5.07
CA PRO A 537 5.03 11.98 5.16
C PRO A 537 4.47 12.75 6.36
N ARG A 538 5.30 13.03 7.37
CA ARG A 538 4.99 13.87 8.53
C ARG A 538 6.05 14.99 8.65
N PRO A 539 5.67 16.23 9.02
CA PRO A 539 4.28 16.68 9.18
C PRO A 539 3.49 16.64 7.85
N ALA A 540 2.18 16.47 7.98
CA ALA A 540 1.28 16.47 6.84
C ALA A 540 1.24 17.85 6.17
N LEU A 541 0.75 17.91 4.93
CA LEU A 541 0.65 19.17 4.20
C LEU A 541 -0.21 20.22 4.94
N TYR A 542 -1.31 19.79 5.57
CA TYR A 542 -2.22 20.66 6.32
C TYR A 542 -1.55 21.26 7.57
N SER A 543 -0.66 20.52 8.20
CA SER A 543 0.16 21.06 9.29
C SER A 543 1.07 22.20 8.79
N CYS A 544 1.67 22.06 7.61
CA CYS A 544 2.43 23.14 6.97
C CYS A 544 1.53 24.34 6.62
N PHE A 545 0.28 24.13 6.19
CA PHE A 545 -0.68 25.21 5.93
C PHE A 545 -0.96 26.04 7.20
N ASN A 546 -1.07 25.36 8.33
CA ASN A 546 -1.33 26.01 9.61
C ASN A 546 -0.14 26.86 10.08
N GLN A 547 1.09 26.45 9.74
CA GLN A 547 2.30 27.25 10.03
C GLN A 547 2.49 28.46 9.10
N ALA A 548 2.04 28.34 7.85
CA ALA A 548 2.24 29.33 6.81
C ALA A 548 1.31 30.52 6.94
N ASP A 549 1.84 31.70 6.60
CA ASP A 549 1.08 32.93 6.42
C ASP A 549 0.68 33.12 4.95
N VAL A 550 1.48 32.57 4.03
CA VAL A 550 1.23 32.59 2.58
C VAL A 550 1.72 31.30 1.93
N LEU A 551 0.94 30.80 0.96
CA LEU A 551 1.31 29.68 0.09
C LEU A 551 1.82 30.19 -1.26
N ILE A 552 2.91 29.61 -1.74
CA ILE A 552 3.32 29.67 -3.15
C ILE A 552 3.24 28.26 -3.71
N SER A 553 2.52 28.08 -4.81
CA SER A 553 2.36 26.78 -5.47
C SER A 553 2.16 26.97 -6.98
N ASP A 554 1.72 25.90 -7.62
CA ASP A 554 1.41 25.79 -9.05
C ASP A 554 -0.09 25.58 -9.23
N VAL A 555 -0.57 25.37 -10.47
CA VAL A 555 -1.97 24.99 -10.71
C VAL A 555 -2.22 23.58 -10.17
N SER A 556 -2.85 23.50 -8.99
CA SER A 556 -2.91 22.28 -8.19
C SER A 556 -4.09 22.24 -7.23
N SER A 557 -4.54 21.03 -6.87
CA SER A 557 -5.48 20.82 -5.77
C SER A 557 -4.95 21.33 -4.43
N VAL A 558 -3.63 21.45 -4.27
CA VAL A 558 -2.98 22.06 -3.08
C VAL A 558 -3.48 23.49 -2.85
N VAL A 559 -3.67 24.26 -3.92
CA VAL A 559 -4.21 25.63 -3.86
C VAL A 559 -5.67 25.61 -3.42
N SER A 560 -6.47 24.72 -4.01
CA SER A 560 -7.87 24.53 -3.63
C SER A 560 -8.02 24.13 -2.15
N ASP A 561 -7.16 23.25 -1.63
CA ASP A 561 -7.16 22.87 -0.21
C ASP A 561 -6.78 24.05 0.67
N TYR A 562 -5.77 24.83 0.30
CA TYR A 562 -5.30 25.97 1.08
C TYR A 562 -6.35 27.09 1.16
N LEU A 563 -7.16 27.25 0.12
CA LEU A 563 -8.18 28.30 0.03
C LEU A 563 -9.24 28.21 1.14
N ILE A 564 -9.45 27.03 1.75
CA ILE A 564 -10.32 26.91 2.93
C ILE A 564 -9.93 27.85 4.07
N SER A 565 -8.62 28.16 4.17
CA SER A 565 -8.07 29.06 5.18
C SER A 565 -8.29 30.53 4.83
N GLU A 566 -8.59 30.87 3.58
CA GLU A 566 -8.68 32.24 3.04
C GLU A 566 -7.38 33.07 3.17
N LYS A 567 -6.28 32.44 3.63
CA LYS A 567 -4.96 33.06 3.70
C LYS A 567 -4.48 33.45 2.29
N PRO A 568 -3.64 34.50 2.16
CA PRO A 568 -3.05 34.85 0.88
C PRO A 568 -2.29 33.68 0.23
N TYR A 569 -2.34 33.58 -1.09
CA TYR A 569 -1.57 32.60 -1.85
C TYR A 569 -1.17 33.16 -3.22
N ALA A 570 -0.15 32.53 -3.80
CA ALA A 570 0.35 32.85 -5.11
C ALA A 570 0.53 31.59 -5.97
N VAL A 571 0.32 31.75 -7.27
CA VAL A 571 0.49 30.69 -8.27
C VAL A 571 1.55 31.11 -9.26
N ALA A 572 2.57 30.26 -9.43
CA ALA A 572 3.59 30.46 -10.45
C ALA A 572 3.03 30.10 -11.84
N ASN A 573 2.99 31.09 -12.74
CA ASN A 573 2.63 30.87 -14.13
C ASN A 573 3.88 30.47 -14.92
N THR A 574 4.04 29.16 -15.14
CA THR A 574 5.10 28.59 -15.98
C THR A 574 4.58 28.00 -17.29
N SER A 575 3.31 28.25 -17.63
CA SER A 575 2.69 27.70 -18.84
C SER A 575 3.07 28.45 -20.11
N GLY A 576 3.56 29.69 -19.98
CA GLY A 576 3.81 30.61 -21.09
C GLY A 576 2.57 31.38 -21.56
N MET A 577 1.41 31.16 -20.91
CA MET A 577 0.18 31.93 -21.15
C MET A 577 0.33 33.35 -20.64
N SER A 578 -0.34 34.30 -21.30
CA SER A 578 -0.56 35.63 -20.72
C SER A 578 -1.36 35.53 -19.43
N GLU A 579 -1.32 36.58 -18.59
CA GLU A 579 -2.06 36.60 -17.33
C GLU A 579 -3.58 36.45 -17.55
N GLU A 580 -4.12 37.10 -18.58
CA GLU A 580 -5.54 37.03 -18.96
C GLU A 580 -5.94 35.60 -19.38
N GLU A 581 -5.16 34.95 -20.24
CA GLU A 581 -5.40 33.56 -20.63
C GLU A 581 -5.25 32.60 -19.45
N PHE A 582 -4.31 32.86 -18.54
CA PHE A 582 -4.09 32.03 -17.37
C PHE A 582 -5.27 32.10 -16.40
N LEU A 583 -5.81 33.30 -16.16
CA LEU A 583 -7.02 33.51 -15.38
C LEU A 583 -8.25 32.85 -16.00
N ALA A 584 -8.40 32.95 -17.33
CA ALA A 584 -9.53 32.34 -18.03
C ALA A 584 -9.53 30.81 -17.97
N ASN A 585 -8.34 30.18 -17.96
CA ASN A 585 -8.22 28.72 -17.98
C ASN A 585 -8.21 28.07 -16.59
N PHE A 586 -7.87 28.82 -15.53
CA PHE A 586 -7.67 28.27 -14.19
C PHE A 586 -8.45 29.07 -13.13
N PRO A 587 -9.69 28.69 -12.81
CA PRO A 587 -10.50 29.36 -11.79
C PRO A 587 -9.80 29.54 -10.44
N THR A 588 -8.99 28.57 -10.00
CA THR A 588 -8.21 28.67 -8.75
C THR A 588 -7.21 29.82 -8.72
N VAL A 589 -6.84 30.38 -9.87
CA VAL A 589 -5.89 31.50 -9.98
C VAL A 589 -6.57 32.86 -9.84
N THR A 590 -7.89 32.95 -10.01
CA THR A 590 -8.62 34.23 -10.02
C THR A 590 -8.51 35.05 -8.73
N ALA A 591 -8.19 34.39 -7.61
CA ALA A 591 -7.94 35.04 -6.32
C ALA A 591 -6.48 34.92 -5.84
N ALA A 592 -5.55 34.59 -6.74
CA ALA A 592 -4.14 34.40 -6.47
C ALA A 592 -3.30 35.61 -6.90
N THR A 593 -2.16 35.83 -6.24
CA THR A 593 -1.08 36.60 -6.88
C THR A 593 -0.39 35.72 -7.92
N ILE A 594 -0.32 36.18 -9.17
CA ILE A 594 0.35 35.46 -10.24
C ILE A 594 1.84 35.81 -10.22
N LEU A 595 2.71 34.80 -10.14
CA LEU A 595 4.15 34.96 -10.21
C LEU A 595 4.66 34.51 -11.57
N THR A 596 5.33 35.42 -12.28
CA THR A 596 6.10 35.11 -13.48
C THR A 596 7.34 34.29 -13.14
N PRO A 597 7.97 33.58 -14.11
CA PRO A 597 9.14 32.75 -13.86
C PRO A 597 10.36 33.49 -13.28
N ASP A 598 10.44 34.81 -13.46
CA ASP A 598 11.48 35.66 -12.88
C ASP A 598 11.27 35.97 -11.38
N ALA A 599 10.11 35.58 -10.82
CA ALA A 599 9.71 35.80 -9.43
C ALA A 599 9.64 37.28 -8.97
N SER A 600 9.57 38.24 -9.89
CA SER A 600 9.56 39.68 -9.57
C SER A 600 8.40 40.12 -8.66
N GLY A 601 7.28 39.39 -8.68
CA GLY A 601 6.11 39.63 -7.83
C GLY A 601 6.24 39.23 -6.35
N VAL A 602 7.29 38.48 -5.96
CA VAL A 602 7.44 37.95 -4.59
C VAL A 602 7.47 39.06 -3.53
N ARG A 603 8.17 40.16 -3.82
CA ARG A 603 8.28 41.29 -2.87
C ARG A 603 6.94 41.97 -2.60
N ALA A 604 6.14 42.18 -3.66
CA ALA A 604 4.81 42.77 -3.54
C ALA A 604 3.85 41.84 -2.78
N LEU A 605 3.91 40.53 -3.05
CA LEU A 605 3.18 39.51 -2.30
C LEU A 605 3.47 39.59 -0.80
N LEU A 606 4.76 39.60 -0.41
CA LEU A 606 5.15 39.68 1.01
C LEU A 606 4.67 40.98 1.67
N ALA A 607 4.66 42.11 0.95
CA ALA A 607 4.13 43.36 1.46
C ALA A 607 2.61 43.26 1.74
N ALA A 608 1.85 42.64 0.83
CA ALA A 608 0.41 42.42 1.00
C ALA A 608 0.08 41.47 2.16
N VAL A 609 0.91 40.44 2.38
CA VAL A 609 0.74 39.52 3.52
C VAL A 609 0.97 40.23 4.87
N ARG A 610 1.95 41.14 4.93
CA ARG A 610 2.31 41.88 6.15
C ARG A 610 1.40 43.06 6.45
N ASP A 611 0.82 43.68 5.42
CA ASP A 611 -0.13 44.78 5.54
C ASP A 611 -1.44 44.45 4.82
N PRO A 612 -2.50 44.04 5.55
CA PRO A 612 -3.79 43.66 4.96
C PRO A 612 -4.43 44.75 4.09
N ARG A 613 -4.06 46.02 4.26
CA ARG A 613 -4.57 47.13 3.40
C ARG A 613 -4.06 47.04 1.96
N LEU A 614 -2.97 46.32 1.75
CA LEU A 614 -2.39 46.07 0.43
C LEU A 614 -2.94 44.78 -0.21
N ASP A 615 -3.68 43.96 0.55
CA ASP A 615 -4.31 42.73 0.06
C ASP A 615 -5.64 43.03 -0.64
N ARG A 616 -5.57 43.19 -1.96
CA ARG A 616 -6.75 43.44 -2.81
C ARG A 616 -7.53 42.17 -3.17
N LEU A 617 -7.03 40.99 -2.80
CA LEU A 617 -7.59 39.70 -3.21
C LEU A 617 -8.40 39.02 -2.10
N ALA A 618 -8.48 39.59 -0.90
CA ALA A 618 -9.19 38.98 0.23
C ALA A 618 -10.66 38.67 -0.08
N GLU A 619 -11.40 39.61 -0.68
CA GLU A 619 -12.81 39.39 -1.05
C GLU A 619 -12.93 38.33 -2.15
N ALA A 620 -12.07 38.38 -3.18
CA ALA A 620 -12.04 37.39 -4.25
C ALA A 620 -11.75 35.98 -3.69
N ARG A 621 -10.86 35.85 -2.69
CA ARG A 621 -10.56 34.57 -2.03
C ARG A 621 -11.77 34.02 -1.28
N ALA A 622 -12.50 34.87 -0.55
CA ALA A 622 -13.71 34.46 0.16
C ALA A 622 -14.81 33.98 -0.80
N GLN A 623 -15.02 34.70 -1.92
CA GLN A 623 -15.98 34.30 -2.95
C GLN A 623 -15.56 32.98 -3.64
N LEU A 624 -14.29 32.87 -4.02
CA LEU A 624 -13.75 31.69 -4.68
C LEU A 624 -13.80 30.46 -3.78
N LYS A 625 -13.58 30.61 -2.47
CA LYS A 625 -13.74 29.52 -1.50
C LYS A 625 -15.15 28.93 -1.56
N VAL A 626 -16.18 29.79 -1.57
CA VAL A 626 -17.58 29.33 -1.64
C VAL A 626 -17.85 28.63 -2.97
N GLN A 627 -17.33 29.17 -4.08
CA GLN A 627 -17.47 28.57 -5.40
C GLN A 627 -16.78 27.20 -5.52
N LEU A 628 -15.59 27.02 -4.93
CA LEU A 628 -14.82 25.78 -5.04
C LEU A 628 -15.18 24.73 -3.99
N LEU A 629 -15.51 25.14 -2.75
CA LEU A 629 -15.63 24.25 -1.59
C LEU A 629 -17.03 24.28 -0.94
N GLY A 630 -17.94 25.08 -1.49
CA GLY A 630 -19.28 25.29 -0.95
C GLY A 630 -19.30 26.20 0.28
N PRO A 631 -20.47 26.38 0.93
CA PRO A 631 -20.61 27.25 2.08
C PRO A 631 -19.78 26.76 3.28
N SER A 632 -19.51 27.67 4.24
CA SER A 632 -18.83 27.29 5.50
C SER A 632 -19.81 26.75 6.55
N ASP A 633 -21.09 27.12 6.46
CA ASP A 633 -22.15 26.72 7.39
C ASP A 633 -23.35 26.13 6.62
N PRO A 634 -23.86 24.93 6.97
CA PRO A 634 -23.25 24.00 7.93
C PRO A 634 -21.90 23.48 7.42
N PRO A 635 -20.95 23.08 8.28
CA PRO A 635 -19.63 22.59 7.86
C PRO A 635 -19.69 21.44 6.85
N SER A 636 -18.64 21.30 6.03
CA SER A 636 -18.57 20.25 4.99
C SER A 636 -18.78 18.84 5.54
N LEU A 637 -18.29 18.53 6.74
CA LEU A 637 -18.54 17.24 7.39
C LEU A 637 -20.03 16.98 7.66
N VAL A 638 -20.76 18.02 8.07
CA VAL A 638 -22.22 17.92 8.31
C VAL A 638 -22.95 17.70 6.99
N ARG A 639 -22.61 18.44 5.93
CA ARG A 639 -23.19 18.24 4.59
C ARG A 639 -22.89 16.86 4.03
N PHE A 640 -21.65 16.41 4.15
CA PHE A 640 -21.22 15.08 3.70
C PHE A 640 -21.97 13.96 4.44
N ASN A 641 -22.12 14.09 5.76
CA ASN A 641 -22.91 13.15 6.56
C ASN A 641 -24.39 13.16 6.16
N GLN A 642 -24.96 14.34 5.95
CA GLN A 642 -26.35 14.47 5.49
C GLN A 642 -26.56 13.80 4.14
N ALA A 643 -25.66 14.01 3.17
CA ALA A 643 -25.70 13.34 1.87
C ALA A 643 -25.62 11.80 2.01
N ALA A 644 -24.80 11.27 2.93
CA ALA A 644 -24.73 9.84 3.20
C ALA A 644 -26.06 9.29 3.75
N LEU A 645 -26.70 10.02 4.67
CA LEU A 645 -28.00 9.65 5.24
C LEU A 645 -29.12 9.72 4.19
N ASP A 646 -29.11 10.74 3.34
CA ASP A 646 -30.09 10.95 2.28
C ASP A 646 -30.00 9.82 1.23
N LEU A 647 -28.79 9.49 0.80
CA LEU A 647 -28.54 8.40 -0.13
C LEU A 647 -28.90 7.02 0.47
N ALA A 648 -28.67 6.83 1.77
CA ALA A 648 -29.11 5.63 2.48
C ALA A 648 -30.64 5.50 2.52
N ARG A 649 -31.36 6.60 2.78
CA ARG A 649 -32.84 6.62 2.71
C ARG A 649 -33.33 6.29 1.30
N ALA A 650 -32.69 6.85 0.27
CA ALA A 650 -33.03 6.53 -1.12
C ALA A 650 -32.84 5.03 -1.45
N ALA A 651 -31.85 4.37 -0.85
CA ALA A 651 -31.67 2.92 -0.95
C ALA A 651 -32.83 2.15 -0.30
N ASP A 652 -33.28 2.55 0.89
CA ASP A 652 -34.40 1.93 1.60
C ASP A 652 -35.73 2.12 0.87
N GLU A 653 -36.00 3.31 0.35
CA GLU A 653 -37.19 3.57 -0.46
C GLU A 653 -37.20 2.72 -1.74
N ARG A 654 -36.04 2.55 -2.40
CA ARG A 654 -35.92 1.65 -3.55
C ARG A 654 -36.22 0.21 -3.15
N ALA A 655 -35.66 -0.27 -2.04
CA ALA A 655 -35.90 -1.62 -1.55
C ALA A 655 -37.38 -1.86 -1.25
N ALA A 656 -38.04 -0.90 -0.59
CA ALA A 656 -39.48 -0.96 -0.31
C ALA A 656 -40.32 -1.01 -1.60
N ARG A 657 -40.00 -0.19 -2.61
CA ARG A 657 -40.68 -0.23 -3.92
C ARG A 657 -40.51 -1.57 -4.62
N VAL A 658 -39.31 -2.15 -4.60
CA VAL A 658 -39.03 -3.46 -5.21
C VAL A 658 -39.79 -4.56 -4.47
N ALA A 659 -39.78 -4.56 -3.15
CA ALA A 659 -40.50 -5.54 -2.33
C ALA A 659 -42.02 -5.46 -2.55
N ALA A 660 -42.59 -4.26 -2.60
CA ALA A 660 -44.01 -4.06 -2.91
C ALA A 660 -44.39 -4.59 -4.31
N ARG A 661 -43.54 -4.34 -5.31
CA ARG A 661 -43.74 -4.86 -6.67
C ARG A 661 -43.62 -6.39 -6.72
N ALA A 662 -42.69 -6.97 -5.97
CA ALA A 662 -42.54 -8.42 -5.87
C ALA A 662 -43.75 -9.06 -5.19
N ALA A 663 -44.25 -8.48 -4.09
CA ALA A 663 -45.44 -8.95 -3.38
C ALA A 663 -46.73 -8.82 -4.22
N ALA A 664 -46.79 -7.84 -5.14
CA ALA A 664 -47.90 -7.66 -6.08
C ALA A 664 -47.79 -8.54 -7.35
N SER A 665 -46.70 -9.28 -7.53
CA SER A 665 -46.50 -10.15 -8.69
C SER A 665 -47.06 -11.55 -8.43
N GLU A 666 -47.93 -12.05 -9.31
CA GLU A 666 -48.44 -13.43 -9.27
C GLU A 666 -47.40 -14.48 -9.72
N ILE A 667 -46.26 -14.04 -10.28
CA ILE A 667 -45.17 -14.92 -10.67
C ILE A 667 -44.35 -15.27 -9.42
N PRO A 668 -44.30 -16.56 -9.00
CA PRO A 668 -43.52 -16.98 -7.85
C PRO A 668 -42.05 -16.58 -8.00
N GLY A 669 -41.43 -16.14 -6.90
CA GLY A 669 -40.00 -15.86 -6.91
C GLY A 669 -39.22 -17.13 -7.26
N GLN A 670 -38.10 -17.00 -8.00
CA GLN A 670 -37.24 -18.14 -8.40
C GLN A 670 -36.78 -19.05 -7.24
N ARG A 671 -36.93 -18.63 -5.97
CA ARG A 671 -36.64 -19.44 -4.78
C ARG A 671 -37.86 -20.12 -4.14
N GLU A 672 -39.08 -19.65 -4.38
CA GLU A 672 -40.30 -20.30 -3.87
C GLU A 672 -40.64 -21.56 -4.69
N ALA A 673 -40.34 -21.54 -5.99
CA ALA A 673 -40.53 -22.69 -6.87
C ALA A 673 -39.63 -23.90 -6.55
N ALA A 674 -38.57 -23.73 -5.76
CA ALA A 674 -37.71 -24.84 -5.31
C ALA A 674 -38.22 -25.53 -4.02
N GLY A 675 -39.19 -24.94 -3.33
CA GLY A 675 -39.80 -25.49 -2.11
C GLY A 675 -41.15 -26.18 -2.34
N ALA A 676 -41.72 -26.08 -3.54
CA ALA A 676 -42.91 -26.83 -3.93
C ALA A 676 -42.49 -28.25 -4.31
N ALA A 677 -42.79 -29.20 -3.42
CA ALA A 677 -42.61 -30.63 -3.64
C ALA A 677 -43.14 -31.05 -5.02
N LEU A 678 -42.26 -31.63 -5.84
CA LEU A 678 -42.69 -32.44 -6.97
C LEU A 678 -43.45 -33.65 -6.41
N PRO A 679 -44.64 -34.01 -6.93
CA PRO A 679 -45.28 -35.26 -6.60
C PRO A 679 -44.38 -36.43 -7.01
N ASP A 680 -44.27 -37.40 -6.11
CA ASP A 680 -43.60 -38.68 -6.32
C ASP A 680 -44.42 -39.49 -7.34
N ASP A 681 -44.05 -39.41 -8.62
CA ASP A 681 -44.51 -40.34 -9.65
C ASP A 681 -43.31 -41.08 -10.23
N GLY A 682 -43.09 -42.27 -9.67
CA GLY A 682 -42.19 -43.27 -10.22
C GLY A 682 -42.68 -43.76 -11.58
N ALA A 683 -41.98 -43.38 -12.65
CA ALA A 683 -41.82 -44.18 -13.86
C ALA A 683 -40.70 -43.59 -14.72
N ALA A 684 -39.62 -44.34 -14.91
CA ALA A 684 -38.63 -44.02 -15.93
C ALA A 684 -39.20 -44.23 -17.34
N PRO A 685 -38.89 -43.33 -18.29
CA PRO A 685 -38.78 -43.76 -19.68
C PRO A 685 -37.39 -43.44 -20.27
N ALA A 686 -37.06 -44.26 -21.25
CA ALA A 686 -35.79 -44.37 -21.95
C ALA A 686 -35.29 -43.09 -22.64
N ALA A 687 -33.97 -43.00 -22.74
CA ALA A 687 -33.27 -41.99 -23.51
C ALA A 687 -33.54 -42.11 -25.02
N PRO A 688 -33.61 -40.96 -25.73
CA PRO A 688 -33.25 -40.94 -27.14
C PRO A 688 -32.10 -39.96 -27.43
N GLY A 689 -31.10 -40.48 -28.15
CA GLY A 689 -30.58 -39.86 -29.37
C GLY A 689 -29.81 -38.54 -29.24
N GLY A 690 -28.50 -38.62 -29.52
CA GLY A 690 -27.65 -37.46 -29.74
C GLY A 690 -28.15 -36.56 -30.87
N GLY A 691 -27.98 -35.26 -30.67
CA GLY A 691 -28.25 -34.19 -31.63
C GLY A 691 -27.22 -33.10 -31.47
N ASP A 692 -26.28 -33.09 -32.40
CA ASP A 692 -25.16 -32.19 -32.57
C ASP A 692 -25.65 -30.77 -32.95
N TRP A 693 -25.34 -29.75 -32.14
CA TRP A 693 -25.59 -28.35 -32.49
C TRP A 693 -24.51 -27.45 -31.88
N PHE A 694 -23.45 -27.18 -32.65
CA PHE A 694 -23.04 -25.83 -33.08
C PHE A 694 -21.65 -25.89 -33.74
N SER A 695 -21.63 -25.74 -35.07
CA SER A 695 -20.42 -25.51 -35.87
C SER A 695 -20.37 -24.02 -36.26
N PRO A 696 -19.23 -23.31 -36.15
CA PRO A 696 -19.15 -21.90 -36.46
C PRO A 696 -18.93 -21.67 -37.97
N ALA A 697 -19.81 -20.87 -38.57
CA ALA A 697 -19.68 -20.42 -39.95
C ALA A 697 -18.53 -19.41 -40.10
N GLN A 698 -17.60 -19.74 -41.00
CA GLN A 698 -16.67 -18.80 -41.63
C GLN A 698 -17.37 -18.08 -42.78
N GLY A 699 -17.13 -16.77 -42.93
CA GLY A 699 -17.60 -15.98 -44.06
C GLY A 699 -16.78 -14.70 -44.24
N ARG A 700 -15.77 -14.81 -45.11
CA ARG A 700 -15.07 -13.82 -45.94
C ARG A 700 -14.79 -12.40 -45.41
#